data_AF-A0AAU0R996-F1
#
_entry.id   AF-A0AAU0R996-F1
#
_cell.length_a   1.000
_cell.length_b   1.000
_cell.length_c   1.000
_cell.angle_alpha   90.00
_cell.angle_beta   90.00
_cell.angle_gamma   90.00
#
_symmetry.space_group_name_H-M   'P 1'
#
loop_
_entity.id
_entity.type
_entity.pdbx_description
1 polymer ?
#
loop_
_entity_poly.entity_id
_entity_poly.type
_entity_poly.pdbx_seq_one_letter_code
_entity_poly.pdbx_strand_id
1 'polypeptide(L)'
;MMNPTSTETFSVSLPPTYEYIRTAWESITAEHRKDGDYLSFITLGLSELSFYNKYNGDDHLSRFRASCLEQRGVVEVMTDKTLPVAGLTANIRTAHAEDGYFYYFGLVQINDVYGYTIIGDCDTVSKDFYEPLFDETFQSLQYFGNPVEAMAKQQAGIDEMMHKYKPAEPEAPVVKIYEPFVVPDHEYWKIGEHQFSLTGESQCSISDGDGALYIKIEAQAPQHIAGLTDDYSNEKVYLQFYFKGIYNAGVPTGKFLFEEEREASYLAYLWKGGFDFIQKLSGEVTLQDGWLGIQAYFNEHPLKLAVKITPDLNWTNYRFLSAQEVSTAPPEIVHQLWLTDPYTGILQETIYPLTQLQSLSIDFRNKNDFKEIPTAVKRLKALKNLSLTGVTALETLPLWLGDLKALDTIRVSNSQIAGIHPYIFQLPELTKLYLSHNQLESIHPTLPEKLETLVVSYNQLTSVPASVTRLTYLNIEHNPLEKLPAGLENIPTLNLELEKKIKLLDYTYKGAGPYDDSRFFAKNDPALLQLLETKINLTGLGEFKEGLIGRSRKAVALDTTEEDTYDQKGNHRFGGLPDLPPGVDLLAAGMQFIAQINCADIAALQGYLPRIGVLFFFIKDQEELDPQVVYYDGDLNELQSAKELDMESEFTPFRAIASSYASIPSLYNASTLYPELTELSEMYDETEELEAALREKPAHSMNSYVFKQHDTPEMEAVDAKRGKPEDWMVLLRASSDRKTGFCFGDAGEIYFVIHKSDLEKKDFSNIYCGLESS
;
A
#
# COMPACT_ATOMS: atom_id res chain seq x y z
N MET A 1 6.93 22.39 -28.67
CA MET A 1 8.34 22.71 -29.01
C MET A 1 9.20 21.78 -28.17
N MET A 2 10.32 21.25 -28.69
CA MET A 2 11.20 20.40 -27.88
C MET A 2 11.76 21.20 -26.69
N ASN A 3 11.84 20.58 -25.52
CA ASN A 3 12.36 21.20 -24.31
C ASN A 3 13.85 20.85 -24.15
N PRO A 4 14.78 21.83 -24.16
CA PRO A 4 16.18 21.56 -23.90
C PRO A 4 16.39 21.24 -22.41
N THR A 5 16.99 20.09 -22.14
CA THR A 5 17.35 19.63 -20.79
C THR A 5 18.87 19.42 -20.73
N SER A 6 19.51 19.82 -19.64
CA SER A 6 20.99 19.82 -19.54
C SER A 6 21.50 19.27 -18.21
N THR A 7 22.65 18.61 -18.26
CA THR A 7 23.54 18.30 -17.13
C THR A 7 24.71 19.29 -17.09
N GLU A 8 25.76 19.03 -16.28
CA GLU A 8 26.97 19.86 -16.31
C GLU A 8 27.81 19.62 -17.58
N THR A 9 27.66 18.46 -18.23
CA THR A 9 28.50 18.06 -19.37
C THR A 9 27.77 17.88 -20.69
N PHE A 10 26.43 17.83 -20.73
CA PHE A 10 25.69 17.79 -21.98
C PHE A 10 24.29 18.37 -21.90
N SER A 11 23.70 18.66 -23.05
CA SER A 11 22.28 18.97 -23.19
C SER A 11 21.67 18.20 -24.34
N VAL A 12 20.38 17.89 -24.22
CA VAL A 12 19.56 17.24 -25.24
C VAL A 12 18.21 17.92 -25.33
N SER A 13 17.58 17.87 -26.49
CA SER A 13 16.22 18.32 -26.73
C SER A 13 15.28 17.13 -26.72
N LEU A 14 14.35 17.11 -25.77
CA LEU A 14 13.39 16.01 -25.63
C LEU A 14 12.10 16.29 -26.43
N PRO A 15 11.57 15.31 -27.17
CA PRO A 15 10.27 15.41 -27.81
C PRO A 15 9.15 15.70 -26.79
N PRO A 16 8.13 16.52 -27.14
CA PRO A 16 7.02 16.84 -26.24
C PRO A 16 6.24 15.64 -25.71
N THR A 17 6.38 14.48 -26.38
CA THR A 17 5.81 13.19 -25.98
C THR A 17 6.35 12.69 -24.63
N TYR A 18 7.57 13.05 -24.26
CA TYR A 18 8.14 12.70 -22.96
C TYR A 18 7.83 13.81 -21.96
N GLU A 19 6.87 13.53 -21.07
CA GLU A 19 6.31 14.50 -20.13
C GLU A 19 7.00 14.47 -18.76
N TYR A 20 7.56 13.32 -18.38
CA TYR A 20 8.22 13.11 -17.10
C TYR A 20 9.73 13.09 -17.30
N ILE A 21 10.40 14.20 -17.00
CA ILE A 21 11.84 14.37 -17.25
C ILE A 21 12.56 14.49 -15.90
N ARG A 22 13.50 13.60 -15.65
CA ARG A 22 14.36 13.59 -14.47
C ARG A 22 15.82 13.73 -14.89
N THR A 23 16.51 14.69 -14.29
CA THR A 23 17.97 14.80 -14.39
C THR A 23 18.57 14.35 -13.07
N ALA A 24 19.47 13.37 -13.11
CA ALA A 24 20.20 12.89 -11.95
C ALA A 24 21.69 12.80 -12.32
N TRP A 25 22.50 13.68 -11.73
CA TRP A 25 23.94 13.79 -12.04
C TRP A 25 24.17 13.99 -13.56
N GLU A 26 25.07 13.21 -14.15
CA GLU A 26 25.32 13.21 -15.60
C GLU A 26 24.39 12.26 -16.36
N SER A 27 23.12 12.14 -15.93
CA SER A 27 22.08 11.39 -16.63
C SER A 27 20.76 12.17 -16.72
N ILE A 28 20.11 12.07 -17.87
CA ILE A 28 18.77 12.59 -18.15
C ILE A 28 17.89 11.40 -18.53
N THR A 29 16.84 11.14 -17.76
CA THR A 29 15.81 10.15 -18.08
C THR A 29 14.50 10.86 -18.37
N ALA A 30 13.78 10.44 -19.41
CA ALA A 30 12.49 10.98 -19.76
C ALA A 30 11.51 9.86 -20.10
N GLU A 31 10.26 9.97 -19.66
CA GLU A 31 9.24 8.94 -19.84
C GLU A 31 7.99 9.50 -20.53
N HIS A 32 7.46 8.71 -21.47
CA HIS A 32 6.12 8.89 -22.00
C HIS A 32 5.20 7.93 -21.27
N ARG A 33 4.35 8.50 -20.42
CA ARG A 33 3.27 7.78 -19.77
C ARG A 33 1.94 8.28 -20.32
N LYS A 34 0.97 7.38 -20.37
CA LYS A 34 -0.42 7.76 -20.68
C LYS A 34 -1.31 7.09 -19.66
N ASP A 35 -2.15 7.89 -19.00
CA ASP A 35 -3.12 7.39 -18.02
C ASP A 35 -2.47 6.61 -16.83
N GLY A 36 -1.21 6.95 -16.50
CA GLY A 36 -0.43 6.28 -15.46
C GLY A 36 0.38 5.08 -15.95
N ASP A 37 0.05 4.55 -17.13
CA ASP A 37 0.77 3.43 -17.73
C ASP A 37 2.05 3.87 -18.43
N TYR A 38 3.08 3.08 -18.19
CA TYR A 38 4.39 3.23 -18.80
C TYR A 38 4.37 2.78 -20.27
N LEU A 39 4.69 3.68 -21.21
CA LEU A 39 4.72 3.35 -22.64
C LEU A 39 6.13 3.30 -23.24
N SER A 40 7.03 4.17 -22.76
CA SER A 40 8.42 4.26 -23.24
C SER A 40 9.25 5.16 -22.33
N PHE A 41 10.53 4.84 -22.13
CA PHE A 41 11.52 5.73 -21.54
C PHE A 41 12.66 5.97 -22.52
N ILE A 42 13.38 7.06 -22.26
CA ILE A 42 14.69 7.32 -22.83
C ILE A 42 15.62 7.80 -21.72
N THR A 43 16.79 7.18 -21.60
CA THR A 43 17.84 7.57 -20.66
C THR A 43 19.10 7.89 -21.43
N LEU A 44 19.63 9.08 -21.21
CA LEU A 44 20.91 9.53 -21.73
C LEU A 44 21.87 9.76 -20.57
N GLY A 45 23.16 9.52 -20.79
CA GLY A 45 24.14 9.85 -19.76
C GLY A 45 25.58 9.79 -20.21
N LEU A 46 26.44 10.45 -19.43
CA LEU A 46 27.88 10.31 -19.52
C LEU A 46 28.29 8.94 -18.99
N SER A 47 29.17 8.25 -19.70
CA SER A 47 29.63 6.92 -19.33
C SER A 47 31.14 6.79 -19.50
N GLU A 48 31.80 6.18 -18.53
CA GLU A 48 33.17 5.69 -18.71
C GLU A 48 33.15 4.46 -19.62
N LEU A 49 33.97 4.49 -20.67
CA LEU A 49 34.08 3.39 -21.63
C LEU A 49 34.71 2.13 -21.01
N SER A 50 35.39 2.28 -19.88
CA SER A 50 35.92 1.19 -19.07
C SER A 50 34.83 0.22 -18.60
N PHE A 51 33.59 0.70 -18.42
CA PHE A 51 32.41 -0.12 -18.11
C PHE A 51 32.23 -1.28 -19.09
N TYR A 52 32.56 -1.07 -20.37
CA TYR A 52 32.37 -2.09 -21.40
C TYR A 52 33.46 -3.17 -21.40
N ASN A 53 34.54 -3.02 -20.63
CA ASN A 53 35.66 -3.98 -20.60
C ASN A 53 35.28 -5.36 -20.05
N LYS A 54 34.15 -5.46 -19.34
CA LYS A 54 33.62 -6.73 -18.84
C LYS A 54 32.93 -7.57 -19.93
N TYR A 55 32.59 -6.98 -21.07
CA TYR A 55 31.94 -7.68 -22.18
C TYR A 55 32.95 -8.16 -23.21
N ASN A 56 32.63 -9.26 -23.89
CA ASN A 56 33.50 -9.84 -24.91
C ASN A 56 33.63 -8.92 -26.13
N GLY A 57 34.87 -8.68 -26.59
CA GLY A 57 35.14 -7.90 -27.81
C GLY A 57 36.59 -7.42 -27.91
N ASP A 58 37.11 -7.35 -29.13
CA ASP A 58 38.49 -6.94 -29.44
C ASP A 58 38.65 -5.41 -29.46
N ASP A 59 37.55 -4.66 -29.58
CA ASP A 59 37.52 -3.19 -29.62
C ASP A 59 36.29 -2.62 -28.87
N HIS A 60 36.24 -1.30 -28.67
CA HIS A 60 35.14 -0.66 -27.93
C HIS A 60 33.76 -0.89 -28.56
N LEU A 61 33.66 -0.90 -29.89
CA LEU A 61 32.39 -1.05 -30.59
C LEU A 61 31.84 -2.48 -30.43
N SER A 62 32.69 -3.49 -30.55
CA SER A 62 32.33 -4.89 -30.33
C SER A 62 31.92 -5.15 -28.88
N ARG A 63 32.60 -4.53 -27.90
CA ARG A 63 32.20 -4.62 -26.48
C ARG A 63 30.88 -3.92 -26.18
N PHE A 64 30.66 -2.72 -26.72
CA PHE A 64 29.38 -2.03 -26.63
C PHE A 64 28.24 -2.89 -27.20
N ARG A 65 28.47 -3.45 -28.39
CA ARG A 65 27.52 -4.33 -29.07
C ARG A 65 27.20 -5.61 -28.29
N ALA A 66 28.20 -6.20 -27.63
CA ALA A 66 27.99 -7.34 -26.73
C ALA A 66 27.18 -6.94 -25.49
N SER A 67 27.46 -5.76 -24.93
CA SER A 67 26.73 -5.25 -23.75
C SER A 67 25.24 -5.05 -24.00
N CYS A 68 24.84 -4.69 -25.23
CA CYS A 68 23.43 -4.54 -25.61
C CYS A 68 22.65 -5.86 -25.49
N LEU A 69 23.34 -7.01 -25.61
CA LEU A 69 22.74 -8.34 -25.54
C LEU A 69 22.62 -8.89 -24.12
N GLU A 70 23.49 -8.46 -23.21
CA GLU A 70 23.53 -9.01 -21.85
C GLU A 70 22.71 -8.17 -20.85
N GLN A 71 22.53 -6.87 -21.11
CA GLN A 71 21.87 -5.95 -20.17
C GLN A 71 20.35 -6.15 -20.03
N ARG A 72 19.69 -6.79 -21.00
CA ARG A 72 18.20 -6.91 -21.06
C ARG A 72 17.71 -8.35 -21.24
N GLY A 73 18.53 -9.34 -20.88
CA GLY A 73 18.18 -10.76 -21.04
C GLY A 73 18.33 -11.26 -22.47
N VAL A 74 17.58 -12.31 -22.84
CA VAL A 74 17.67 -12.91 -24.19
C VAL A 74 16.98 -12.01 -25.21
N VAL A 75 17.77 -11.29 -26.01
CA VAL A 75 17.29 -10.37 -27.06
C VAL A 75 17.86 -10.75 -28.44
N GLU A 76 17.08 -10.55 -29.50
CA GLU A 76 17.50 -10.74 -30.90
C GLU A 76 17.81 -9.38 -31.55
N VAL A 77 18.96 -9.28 -32.23
CA VAL A 77 19.41 -8.04 -32.87
C VAL A 77 18.55 -7.74 -34.09
N MET A 78 17.96 -6.55 -34.14
CA MET A 78 17.19 -6.09 -35.30
C MET A 78 18.07 -5.37 -36.31
N THR A 79 18.77 -4.31 -35.90
CA THR A 79 19.49 -3.44 -36.82
C THR A 79 20.64 -2.73 -36.12
N ASP A 80 21.80 -2.72 -36.79
CA ASP A 80 22.91 -1.82 -36.47
C ASP A 80 22.89 -0.63 -37.44
N LYS A 81 22.91 0.59 -36.90
CA LYS A 81 22.93 1.83 -37.69
C LYS A 81 23.88 2.88 -37.09
N THR A 82 24.12 3.96 -37.82
CA THR A 82 24.89 5.11 -37.33
C THR A 82 24.11 6.40 -37.49
N LEU A 83 24.33 7.35 -36.58
CA LEU A 83 23.76 8.70 -36.65
C LEU A 83 24.84 9.77 -36.42
N PRO A 84 24.77 10.92 -37.11
CA PRO A 84 25.60 12.07 -36.75
C PRO A 84 25.09 12.68 -35.44
N VAL A 85 25.94 12.74 -34.42
CA VAL A 85 25.62 13.30 -33.10
C VAL A 85 26.77 14.21 -32.66
N ALA A 86 26.46 15.47 -32.35
CA ALA A 86 27.47 16.46 -31.89
C ALA A 86 28.73 16.57 -32.78
N GLY A 87 28.60 16.37 -34.11
CA GLY A 87 29.73 16.39 -35.04
C GLY A 87 30.57 15.10 -35.09
N LEU A 88 30.15 14.05 -34.36
CA LEU A 88 30.75 12.72 -34.31
C LEU A 88 29.79 11.67 -34.89
N THR A 89 30.29 10.44 -35.06
CA THR A 89 29.48 9.30 -35.49
C THR A 89 29.06 8.48 -34.27
N ALA A 90 27.78 8.47 -33.97
CA ALA A 90 27.19 7.58 -32.98
C ALA A 90 26.93 6.19 -33.58
N ASN A 91 27.19 5.14 -32.81
CA ASN A 91 26.85 3.76 -33.15
C ASN A 91 25.59 3.36 -32.42
N ILE A 92 24.63 2.78 -33.14
CA ILE A 92 23.34 2.37 -32.61
C ILE A 92 23.10 0.90 -32.92
N ARG A 93 22.57 0.20 -31.93
CA ARG A 93 22.06 -1.16 -32.04
C ARG A 93 20.64 -1.20 -31.52
N THR A 94 19.77 -1.78 -32.30
CA THR A 94 18.38 -2.06 -31.90
C THR A 94 18.18 -3.56 -31.76
N ALA A 95 17.37 -3.96 -30.79
CA ALA A 95 17.07 -5.34 -30.50
C ALA A 95 15.60 -5.49 -30.09
N HIS A 96 15.07 -6.70 -30.17
CA HIS A 96 13.77 -7.03 -29.61
C HIS A 96 13.88 -8.23 -28.68
N ALA A 97 13.04 -8.25 -27.65
CA ALA A 97 12.91 -9.37 -26.73
C ALA A 97 11.66 -10.21 -27.03
N GLU A 98 11.67 -11.47 -26.61
CA GLU A 98 10.52 -12.40 -26.79
C GLU A 98 9.27 -11.96 -26.01
N ASP A 99 9.46 -11.18 -24.94
CA ASP A 99 8.38 -10.59 -24.14
C ASP A 99 7.66 -9.42 -24.82
N GLY A 100 8.13 -9.00 -25.99
CA GLY A 100 7.48 -8.00 -26.84
C GLY A 100 8.09 -6.60 -26.76
N TYR A 101 9.21 -6.39 -26.07
CA TYR A 101 9.87 -5.08 -26.02
C TYR A 101 10.87 -4.85 -27.16
N PHE A 102 10.89 -3.62 -27.66
CA PHE A 102 11.91 -3.08 -28.55
C PHE A 102 12.88 -2.23 -27.74
N TYR A 103 14.18 -2.46 -27.94
CA TYR A 103 15.27 -1.74 -27.29
C TYR A 103 16.12 -0.98 -28.29
N TYR A 104 16.48 0.23 -27.92
CA TYR A 104 17.36 1.14 -28.66
C TYR A 104 18.58 1.47 -27.81
N PHE A 105 19.78 1.11 -28.29
CA PHE A 105 21.04 1.42 -27.62
C PHE A 105 21.90 2.27 -28.53
N GLY A 106 22.34 3.43 -28.07
CA GLY A 106 23.26 4.31 -28.80
C GLY A 106 24.47 4.68 -27.96
N LEU A 107 25.62 4.82 -28.63
CA LEU A 107 26.87 5.28 -28.03
C LEU A 107 27.57 6.25 -28.99
N VAL A 108 27.91 7.43 -28.50
CA VAL A 108 28.83 8.37 -29.15
C VAL A 108 30.08 8.53 -28.31
N GLN A 109 31.22 8.14 -28.87
CA GLN A 109 32.50 8.21 -28.19
C GLN A 109 33.12 9.60 -28.35
N ILE A 110 33.43 10.28 -27.25
CA ILE A 110 34.03 11.62 -27.27
C ILE A 110 35.57 11.59 -27.12
N ASN A 111 36.11 10.58 -26.43
CA ASN A 111 37.56 10.29 -26.33
C ASN A 111 37.79 8.82 -25.91
N ASP A 112 39.02 8.42 -25.58
CA ASP A 112 39.34 7.03 -25.19
C ASP A 112 38.81 6.62 -23.81
N VAL A 113 38.32 7.57 -23.01
CA VAL A 113 37.87 7.34 -21.62
C VAL A 113 36.36 7.46 -21.49
N TYR A 114 35.74 8.43 -22.18
CA TYR A 114 34.34 8.78 -22.01
C TYR A 114 33.53 8.73 -23.31
N GLY A 115 32.24 8.46 -23.19
CA GLY A 115 31.24 8.58 -24.24
C GLY A 115 29.87 8.92 -23.65
N TYR A 116 28.95 9.36 -24.51
CA TYR A 116 27.55 9.51 -24.14
C TYR A 116 26.75 8.34 -24.66
N THR A 117 25.91 7.79 -23.78
CA THR A 117 25.01 6.69 -24.10
C THR A 117 23.58 7.17 -24.17
N ILE A 118 22.77 6.46 -24.95
CA ILE A 118 21.32 6.58 -24.96
C ILE A 118 20.72 5.17 -24.92
N ILE A 119 19.75 4.97 -24.06
CA ILE A 119 18.98 3.74 -23.97
C ILE A 119 17.51 4.15 -24.04
N GLY A 120 16.77 3.58 -24.99
CA GLY A 120 15.33 3.75 -25.07
C GLY A 120 14.64 2.41 -25.23
N ASP A 121 13.38 2.35 -24.84
CA ASP A 121 12.54 1.16 -24.97
C ASP A 121 11.10 1.54 -25.29
N CYS A 122 10.37 0.60 -25.89
CA CYS A 122 8.93 0.68 -26.05
C CYS A 122 8.41 -0.73 -26.38
N ASP A 123 7.10 -0.89 -26.42
CA ASP A 123 6.52 -2.08 -27.05
C ASP A 123 6.95 -2.19 -28.52
N THR A 124 7.27 -3.40 -28.97
CA THR A 124 7.73 -3.67 -30.34
C THR A 124 6.72 -3.21 -31.39
N VAL A 125 5.42 -3.26 -31.07
CA VAL A 125 4.35 -2.77 -31.95
C VAL A 125 4.37 -1.25 -32.12
N SER A 126 4.96 -0.53 -31.17
CA SER A 126 5.07 0.93 -31.15
C SER A 126 6.43 1.43 -31.65
N LYS A 127 7.34 0.52 -32.03
CA LYS A 127 8.68 0.83 -32.54
C LYS A 127 8.68 1.92 -33.60
N ASP A 128 7.81 1.80 -34.62
CA ASP A 128 7.78 2.73 -35.76
C ASP A 128 7.42 4.17 -35.34
N PHE A 129 6.79 4.34 -34.18
CA PHE A 129 6.52 5.64 -33.58
C PHE A 129 7.70 6.14 -32.73
N TYR A 130 8.31 5.30 -31.89
CA TYR A 130 9.32 5.72 -30.91
C TYR A 130 10.76 5.75 -31.45
N GLU A 131 11.14 4.85 -32.36
CA GLU A 131 12.52 4.81 -32.88
C GLU A 131 12.96 6.14 -33.53
N PRO A 132 12.11 6.83 -34.33
CA PRO A 132 12.46 8.16 -34.85
C PRO A 132 12.64 9.21 -33.75
N LEU A 133 11.91 9.10 -32.63
CA LEU A 133 12.03 10.00 -31.49
C LEU A 133 13.34 9.77 -30.73
N PHE A 134 13.80 8.52 -30.62
CA PHE A 134 15.11 8.19 -30.08
C PHE A 134 16.24 8.73 -30.96
N ASP A 135 16.11 8.59 -32.28
CA ASP A 135 17.05 9.16 -33.25
C ASP A 135 17.14 10.69 -33.09
N GLU A 136 16.01 11.39 -33.11
CA GLU A 136 15.93 12.86 -32.98
C GLU A 136 16.53 13.33 -31.65
N THR A 137 16.18 12.66 -30.55
CA THR A 137 16.71 13.00 -29.23
C THR A 137 18.22 12.84 -29.19
N PHE A 138 18.76 11.73 -29.69
CA PHE A 138 20.20 11.52 -29.65
C PHE A 138 20.95 12.48 -30.56
N GLN A 139 20.41 12.79 -31.74
CA GLN A 139 20.99 13.77 -32.67
C GLN A 139 21.02 15.19 -32.11
N SER A 140 20.09 15.52 -31.20
CA SER A 140 20.05 16.82 -30.54
C SER A 140 21.16 17.02 -29.50
N LEU A 141 21.89 15.96 -29.14
CA LEU A 141 22.90 16.02 -28.09
C LEU A 141 24.00 17.03 -28.43
N GLN A 142 24.26 17.91 -27.48
CA GLN A 142 25.42 18.81 -27.45
C GLN A 142 26.19 18.55 -26.17
N TYR A 143 27.51 18.37 -26.26
CA TYR A 143 28.35 18.18 -25.08
C TYR A 143 29.26 19.38 -24.84
N PHE A 144 29.55 19.63 -23.57
CA PHE A 144 30.36 20.72 -23.04
C PHE A 144 30.92 20.31 -21.66
N GLY A 145 31.49 21.26 -20.91
CA GLY A 145 31.99 20.98 -19.55
C GLY A 145 33.20 20.03 -19.50
N ASN A 146 33.52 19.55 -18.29
CA ASN A 146 34.63 18.65 -18.03
C ASN A 146 34.13 17.29 -17.50
N PRO A 147 34.08 16.24 -18.35
CA PRO A 147 33.65 14.89 -17.97
C PRO A 147 34.36 14.32 -16.74
N VAL A 148 35.64 14.64 -16.55
CA VAL A 148 36.44 14.12 -15.42
C VAL A 148 35.95 14.70 -14.09
N GLU A 149 35.70 16.02 -14.05
CA GLU A 149 35.22 16.69 -12.85
C GLU A 149 33.80 16.26 -12.48
N ALA A 150 32.93 16.15 -13.49
CA ALA A 150 31.54 15.74 -13.29
C ALA A 150 31.44 14.29 -12.77
N MET A 151 32.20 13.35 -13.35
CA MET A 151 32.23 11.96 -12.89
C MET A 151 32.83 11.82 -11.48
N ALA A 152 33.86 12.61 -11.15
CA ALA A 152 34.42 12.62 -9.80
C ALA A 152 33.40 13.12 -8.75
N LYS A 153 32.62 14.15 -9.10
CA LYS A 153 31.55 14.68 -8.25
C LYS A 153 30.40 13.69 -8.09
N GLN A 154 30.00 13.02 -9.17
CA GLN A 154 28.99 11.96 -9.13
C GLN A 154 29.43 10.79 -8.26
N GLN A 155 30.68 10.32 -8.39
CA GLN A 155 31.20 9.23 -7.56
C GLN A 155 31.26 9.62 -6.09
N ALA A 156 31.69 10.85 -5.76
CA ALA A 156 31.71 11.33 -4.37
C ALA A 156 30.30 11.35 -3.75
N GLY A 157 29.29 11.78 -4.50
CA GLY A 157 27.89 11.75 -4.05
C GLY A 157 27.34 10.33 -3.86
N ILE A 158 27.68 9.40 -4.75
CA ILE A 158 27.35 7.97 -4.59
C ILE A 158 28.02 7.40 -3.34
N ASP A 159 29.30 7.69 -3.12
CA ASP A 159 30.05 7.20 -1.96
C ASP A 159 29.47 7.75 -0.64
N GLU A 160 29.07 9.01 -0.59
CA GLU A 160 28.42 9.63 0.57
C GLU A 160 27.05 9.00 0.87
N MET A 161 26.24 8.78 -0.16
CA MET A 161 24.96 8.06 -0.06
C MET A 161 25.17 6.62 0.44
N MET A 162 26.09 5.86 -0.17
CA MET A 162 26.39 4.48 0.21
C MET A 162 27.05 4.37 1.59
N HIS A 163 27.68 5.43 2.11
CA HIS A 163 28.25 5.45 3.46
C HIS A 163 27.17 5.43 4.55
N LYS A 164 26.00 6.05 4.31
CA LYS A 164 24.83 5.97 5.20
C LYS A 164 24.19 4.58 5.20
N TYR A 165 24.28 3.85 4.08
CA TYR A 165 23.66 2.55 3.86
C TYR A 165 24.67 1.40 3.79
N LYS A 166 25.63 1.31 4.72
CA LYS A 166 26.39 0.07 4.91
C LYS A 166 25.69 -0.82 5.97
N PRO A 167 24.80 -1.75 5.57
CA PRO A 167 24.61 -2.94 6.39
C PRO A 167 25.96 -3.65 6.56
N ALA A 168 26.10 -4.38 7.66
CA ALA A 168 27.15 -5.41 7.75
C ALA A 168 27.05 -6.29 6.50
N GLU A 169 28.20 -6.65 5.89
CA GLU A 169 28.23 -7.59 4.78
C GLU A 169 27.42 -8.83 5.18
N PRO A 170 26.41 -9.25 4.39
CA PRO A 170 25.76 -10.52 4.67
C PRO A 170 26.83 -11.60 4.58
N GLU A 171 27.05 -12.31 5.70
CA GLU A 171 27.87 -13.51 5.67
C GLU A 171 27.30 -14.42 4.59
N ALA A 172 28.19 -15.01 3.77
CA ALA A 172 27.77 -15.92 2.71
C ALA A 172 26.84 -16.99 3.31
N PRO A 173 25.66 -17.25 2.72
CA PRO A 173 24.70 -18.17 3.30
C PRO A 173 25.37 -19.52 3.51
N VAL A 174 25.39 -19.98 4.76
CA VAL A 174 25.82 -21.34 5.08
C VAL A 174 24.83 -22.27 4.39
N VAL A 175 25.26 -22.96 3.33
CA VAL A 175 24.44 -23.96 2.64
C VAL A 175 24.21 -25.13 3.60
N LYS A 176 23.09 -25.08 4.34
CA LYS A 176 22.66 -26.17 5.23
C LYS A 176 22.15 -27.32 4.34
N ILE A 177 22.78 -28.49 4.43
CA ILE A 177 22.36 -29.70 3.71
C ILE A 177 21.34 -30.43 4.57
N TYR A 178 20.14 -30.65 4.04
CA TYR A 178 19.06 -31.34 4.74
C TYR A 178 19.05 -32.84 4.39
N GLU A 179 18.87 -33.70 5.39
CA GLU A 179 18.59 -35.11 5.14
C GLU A 179 17.15 -35.24 4.60
N PRO A 180 16.90 -36.04 3.54
CA PRO A 180 15.55 -36.26 3.06
C PRO A 180 14.66 -36.88 4.14
N PHE A 181 13.43 -36.40 4.27
CA PHE A 181 12.47 -37.04 5.17
C PHE A 181 12.20 -38.49 4.76
N VAL A 182 12.22 -39.38 5.75
CA VAL A 182 11.85 -40.80 5.60
C VAL A 182 10.75 -41.09 6.61
N VAL A 183 9.65 -41.69 6.14
CA VAL A 183 8.51 -42.06 6.96
C VAL A 183 8.95 -42.98 8.10
N PRO A 184 8.75 -42.59 9.38
CA PRO A 184 9.20 -43.38 10.52
C PRO A 184 8.12 -44.36 11.02
N ASP A 185 8.52 -45.25 11.94
CA ASP A 185 7.60 -46.20 12.59
C ASP A 185 6.76 -45.56 13.71
N HIS A 186 7.19 -44.43 14.27
CA HIS A 186 6.53 -43.71 15.37
C HIS A 186 6.72 -42.19 15.25
N GLU A 187 5.81 -41.44 15.89
CA GLU A 187 5.86 -39.97 15.92
C GLU A 187 6.94 -39.46 16.86
N TYR A 188 7.55 -38.32 16.50
CA TYR A 188 8.58 -37.68 17.32
C TYR A 188 8.68 -36.19 17.04
N TRP A 189 9.20 -35.43 18.02
CA TRP A 189 9.61 -34.05 17.87
C TRP A 189 10.88 -33.80 18.68
N LYS A 190 11.98 -33.45 18.01
CA LYS A 190 13.29 -33.17 18.60
C LYS A 190 13.86 -31.85 18.09
N ILE A 191 14.38 -31.02 18.99
CA ILE A 191 15.11 -29.78 18.66
C ILE A 191 16.46 -29.79 19.38
N GLY A 192 17.57 -29.79 18.64
CA GLY A 192 18.91 -30.00 19.19
C GLY A 192 18.97 -31.33 19.94
N GLU A 193 19.36 -31.31 21.21
CA GLU A 193 19.35 -32.49 22.08
C GLU A 193 18.04 -32.68 22.88
N HIS A 194 17.08 -31.77 22.72
CA HIS A 194 15.86 -31.74 23.51
C HIS A 194 14.72 -32.51 22.83
N GLN A 195 14.14 -33.46 23.57
CA GLN A 195 12.98 -34.22 23.14
C GLN A 195 11.70 -33.54 23.63
N PHE A 196 10.82 -33.18 22.69
CA PHE A 196 9.51 -32.61 22.97
C PHE A 196 8.47 -33.73 23.02
N SER A 197 7.53 -33.62 23.96
CA SER A 197 6.46 -34.61 24.14
C SER A 197 5.20 -34.13 23.44
N LEU A 198 4.80 -34.78 22.35
CA LEU A 198 3.56 -34.44 21.62
C LEU A 198 2.35 -34.52 22.56
N THR A 199 1.51 -33.49 22.55
CA THR A 199 0.33 -33.40 23.41
C THR A 199 -0.94 -33.53 22.58
N GLY A 200 -1.53 -34.73 22.57
CA GLY A 200 -2.74 -35.03 21.80
C GLY A 200 -2.47 -35.43 20.35
N GLU A 201 -3.56 -35.65 19.60
CA GLU A 201 -3.49 -35.89 18.16
C GLU A 201 -3.31 -34.56 17.41
N SER A 202 -2.57 -34.58 16.30
CA SER A 202 -2.43 -33.43 15.40
C SER A 202 -3.82 -32.95 14.95
N GLN A 203 -4.11 -31.67 15.12
CA GLN A 203 -5.36 -31.09 14.66
C GLN A 203 -5.23 -30.80 13.17
N CYS A 204 -5.89 -31.60 12.34
CA CYS A 204 -5.90 -31.40 10.89
C CYS A 204 -7.30 -31.11 10.38
N SER A 205 -7.44 -30.06 9.55
CA SER A 205 -8.72 -29.72 8.93
C SER A 205 -8.49 -28.94 7.64
N ILE A 206 -9.49 -28.94 6.75
CA ILE A 206 -9.49 -28.08 5.57
C ILE A 206 -10.39 -26.90 5.86
N SER A 207 -9.82 -25.70 5.77
CA SER A 207 -10.49 -24.42 6.04
C SER A 207 -11.64 -24.18 5.07
N ASP A 208 -12.82 -23.81 5.60
CA ASP A 208 -13.98 -23.40 4.79
C ASP A 208 -13.74 -22.08 4.05
N GLY A 209 -12.79 -21.25 4.50
CA GLY A 209 -12.51 -19.93 3.95
C GLY A 209 -11.56 -19.96 2.76
N ASP A 210 -10.29 -20.27 3.03
CA ASP A 210 -9.23 -20.24 2.01
C ASP A 210 -8.96 -21.59 1.34
N GLY A 211 -9.61 -22.66 1.80
CA GLY A 211 -9.50 -24.01 1.24
C GLY A 211 -8.14 -24.67 1.45
N ALA A 212 -7.31 -24.15 2.37
CA ALA A 212 -6.02 -24.71 2.72
C ALA A 212 -6.15 -25.85 3.75
N LEU A 213 -5.20 -26.77 3.72
CA LEU A 213 -5.02 -27.76 4.79
C LEU A 213 -4.30 -27.10 5.96
N TYR A 214 -4.97 -27.07 7.11
CA TYR A 214 -4.46 -26.64 8.39
C TYR A 214 -3.94 -27.84 9.17
N ILE A 215 -2.73 -27.74 9.71
CA ILE A 215 -2.15 -28.74 10.63
C ILE A 215 -1.57 -28.02 11.84
N LYS A 216 -2.15 -28.23 13.03
CA LYS A 216 -1.58 -27.77 14.30
C LYS A 216 -1.03 -28.94 15.10
N ILE A 217 0.21 -28.78 15.52
CA ILE A 217 0.94 -29.72 16.35
C ILE A 217 1.26 -29.02 17.66
N GLU A 218 0.86 -29.62 18.77
CA GLU A 218 1.16 -29.13 20.10
C GLU A 218 2.10 -30.12 20.80
N ALA A 219 3.05 -29.58 21.57
CA ALA A 219 3.94 -30.38 22.37
C ALA A 219 4.30 -29.67 23.69
N GLN A 220 4.78 -30.47 24.62
CA GLN A 220 5.38 -30.03 25.86
C GLN A 220 6.90 -30.07 25.71
N ALA A 221 7.56 -28.93 25.94
CA ALA A 221 9.00 -28.86 26.09
C ALA A 221 9.43 -29.63 27.37
N PRO A 222 10.61 -30.28 27.38
CA PRO A 222 11.06 -31.04 28.55
C PRO A 222 11.31 -30.13 29.77
N GLN A 223 11.63 -28.86 29.52
CA GLN A 223 11.87 -27.78 30.45
C GLN A 223 11.98 -26.47 29.64
N HIS A 224 12.01 -25.32 30.32
CA HIS A 224 12.42 -24.06 29.70
C HIS A 224 13.85 -24.13 29.13
N ILE A 225 14.02 -23.77 27.85
CA ILE A 225 15.31 -23.74 27.14
C ILE A 225 15.57 -22.28 26.71
N ALA A 226 16.51 -21.63 27.39
CA ALA A 226 16.85 -20.23 27.17
C ALA A 226 17.22 -19.94 25.70
N GLY A 227 16.66 -18.88 25.13
CA GLY A 227 16.83 -18.48 23.73
C GLY A 227 16.09 -19.35 22.72
N LEU A 228 15.33 -20.36 23.17
CA LEU A 228 14.52 -21.22 22.31
C LEU A 228 13.04 -21.19 22.71
N THR A 229 12.70 -21.28 24.00
CA THR A 229 11.31 -21.39 24.50
C THR A 229 10.97 -20.31 25.55
N ASP A 230 11.25 -19.05 25.25
CA ASP A 230 11.23 -17.95 26.24
C ASP A 230 9.87 -17.20 26.31
N ASP A 231 8.93 -17.55 25.43
CA ASP A 231 7.75 -16.72 25.14
C ASP A 231 6.51 -17.04 26.02
N TYR A 232 6.47 -18.18 26.74
CA TYR A 232 5.31 -18.58 27.56
C TYR A 232 5.65 -19.35 28.85
N SER A 233 4.89 -19.07 29.92
CA SER A 233 5.10 -19.52 31.31
C SER A 233 4.66 -20.96 31.66
N ASN A 234 4.45 -21.84 30.69
CA ASN A 234 3.97 -23.22 30.93
C ASN A 234 4.61 -24.29 30.03
N GLU A 235 5.74 -23.98 29.36
CA GLU A 235 6.53 -24.93 28.55
C GLU A 235 5.75 -25.63 27.42
N LYS A 236 4.60 -25.07 27.04
CA LYS A 236 3.79 -25.51 25.89
C LYS A 236 4.28 -24.81 24.63
N VAL A 237 4.46 -25.59 23.57
CA VAL A 237 4.85 -25.08 22.26
C VAL A 237 3.90 -25.60 21.19
N TYR A 238 3.77 -24.86 20.09
CA TYR A 238 3.04 -25.34 18.92
C TYR A 238 3.67 -24.88 17.61
N LEU A 239 3.47 -25.71 16.58
CA LEU A 239 3.68 -25.36 15.18
C LEU A 239 2.36 -25.52 14.44
N GLN A 240 2.05 -24.55 13.60
CA GLN A 240 0.79 -24.47 12.88
C GLN A 240 1.07 -24.17 11.42
N PHE A 241 0.81 -25.16 10.57
CA PHE A 241 1.05 -25.08 9.14
C PHE A 241 -0.24 -24.89 8.36
N TYR A 242 -0.09 -24.19 7.24
CA TYR A 242 -1.10 -24.05 6.20
C TYR A 242 -0.50 -24.57 4.91
N PHE A 243 -1.21 -25.45 4.17
CA PHE A 243 -0.73 -26.03 2.92
C PHE A 243 -1.76 -25.94 1.80
N LYS A 244 -1.30 -25.65 0.59
CA LYS A 244 -2.07 -25.63 -0.66
C LYS A 244 -1.30 -26.36 -1.77
N GLY A 245 -1.99 -26.80 -2.81
CA GLY A 245 -1.37 -27.57 -3.91
C GLY A 245 -0.85 -28.95 -3.49
N ILE A 246 -1.59 -29.65 -2.61
CA ILE A 246 -1.14 -30.89 -1.94
C ILE A 246 -2.05 -32.09 -2.21
N TYR A 247 -3.12 -31.95 -2.98
CA TYR A 247 -4.04 -33.05 -3.20
C TYR A 247 -3.43 -34.10 -4.13
N ASN A 248 -3.37 -35.35 -3.64
CA ASN A 248 -2.98 -36.49 -4.46
C ASN A 248 -3.83 -37.72 -4.07
N ALA A 249 -4.88 -38.00 -4.83
CA ALA A 249 -5.80 -39.13 -4.60
C ALA A 249 -6.31 -39.25 -3.15
N GLY A 250 -6.57 -38.10 -2.49
CA GLY A 250 -7.08 -38.02 -1.13
C GLY A 250 -6.01 -38.05 -0.02
N VAL A 251 -4.73 -38.15 -0.37
CA VAL A 251 -3.60 -38.11 0.58
C VAL A 251 -2.81 -36.81 0.38
N PRO A 252 -2.63 -35.98 1.43
CA PRO A 252 -1.78 -34.79 1.34
C PRO A 252 -0.35 -35.18 0.96
N THR A 253 0.18 -34.59 -0.10
CA THR A 253 1.51 -34.90 -0.64
C THR A 253 2.20 -33.62 -1.14
N GLY A 254 3.45 -33.38 -0.74
CA GLY A 254 4.19 -32.19 -1.15
C GLY A 254 5.52 -32.02 -0.41
N LYS A 255 6.41 -31.21 -0.98
CA LYS A 255 7.69 -30.83 -0.36
C LYS A 255 7.84 -29.32 -0.43
N PHE A 256 8.14 -28.71 0.70
CA PHE A 256 8.18 -27.27 0.88
C PHE A 256 9.51 -26.88 1.51
N LEU A 257 10.23 -25.98 0.85
CA LEU A 257 11.48 -25.44 1.37
C LEU A 257 11.21 -24.10 2.04
N PHE A 258 11.45 -24.03 3.34
CA PHE A 258 11.35 -22.82 4.12
C PHE A 258 12.73 -22.17 4.26
N GLU A 259 12.78 -20.85 4.08
CA GLU A 259 13.93 -19.98 4.35
C GLU A 259 13.45 -18.86 5.29
N GLU A 260 13.92 -18.90 6.53
CA GLU A 260 13.51 -17.95 7.57
C GLU A 260 11.97 -17.80 7.71
N GLU A 261 11.28 -18.93 7.79
CA GLU A 261 9.81 -19.07 7.83
C GLU A 261 9.08 -18.72 6.51
N ARG A 262 9.80 -18.35 5.45
CA ARG A 262 9.23 -18.05 4.14
C ARG A 262 9.34 -19.25 3.21
N GLU A 263 8.23 -19.63 2.60
CA GLU A 263 8.20 -20.59 1.50
C GLU A 263 7.92 -19.83 0.20
N ALA A 264 8.82 -19.96 -0.77
CA ALA A 264 8.90 -19.05 -1.93
C ALA A 264 7.67 -19.11 -2.85
N SER A 265 6.92 -20.22 -2.86
CA SER A 265 5.72 -20.37 -3.70
C SER A 265 4.44 -19.87 -3.04
N TYR A 266 4.48 -19.47 -1.76
CA TYR A 266 3.31 -19.04 -0.99
C TYR A 266 2.22 -20.13 -0.86
N LEU A 267 2.62 -21.39 -1.05
CA LEU A 267 1.75 -22.55 -0.91
C LEU A 267 1.79 -23.13 0.50
N ALA A 268 2.83 -22.80 1.26
CA ALA A 268 2.91 -23.14 2.68
C ALA A 268 3.27 -21.96 3.58
N TYR A 269 2.70 -21.95 4.78
CA TYR A 269 3.01 -20.95 5.82
C TYR A 269 3.10 -21.62 7.19
N LEU A 270 3.95 -21.05 8.06
CA LEU A 270 4.13 -21.49 9.44
C LEU A 270 3.77 -20.38 10.41
N TRP A 271 3.01 -20.74 11.44
CA TRP A 271 2.86 -20.00 12.68
C TRP A 271 3.41 -20.84 13.84
N LYS A 272 4.07 -20.20 14.79
CA LYS A 272 4.63 -20.86 15.97
C LYS A 272 4.27 -20.09 17.23
N GLY A 273 4.23 -20.79 18.36
CA GLY A 273 4.11 -20.16 19.66
C GLY A 273 4.77 -21.02 20.74
N GLY A 274 5.16 -20.38 21.84
CA GLY A 274 6.02 -21.01 22.86
C GLY A 274 7.51 -21.01 22.52
N PHE A 275 7.91 -20.37 21.41
CA PHE A 275 9.29 -20.22 20.98
C PHE A 275 9.70 -18.77 20.98
N ASP A 276 10.98 -18.49 21.27
CA ASP A 276 11.55 -17.14 21.12
C ASP A 276 11.29 -16.61 19.69
N PHE A 277 10.82 -15.37 19.59
CA PHE A 277 10.42 -14.74 18.33
C PHE A 277 11.58 -14.67 17.30
N ILE A 278 12.83 -14.63 17.76
CA ILE A 278 14.02 -14.60 16.88
C ILE A 278 14.26 -15.93 16.15
N GLN A 279 13.69 -17.03 16.62
CA GLN A 279 13.93 -18.36 16.04
C GLN A 279 13.16 -18.50 14.74
N LYS A 280 13.86 -18.65 13.61
CA LYS A 280 13.24 -18.77 12.28
C LYS A 280 13.46 -20.17 11.70
N LEU A 281 12.41 -20.75 11.10
CA LEU A 281 12.47 -22.07 10.50
C LEU A 281 13.16 -22.01 9.12
N SER A 282 14.22 -22.80 8.93
CA SER A 282 14.85 -23.01 7.61
C SER A 282 15.08 -24.49 7.35
N GLY A 283 14.48 -25.03 6.27
CA GLY A 283 14.65 -26.43 5.85
C GLY A 283 13.45 -27.05 5.13
N GLU A 284 13.47 -28.38 4.99
CA GLU A 284 12.43 -29.12 4.25
C GLU A 284 11.27 -29.51 5.18
N VAL A 285 10.06 -29.17 4.77
CA VAL A 285 8.80 -29.65 5.33
C VAL A 285 8.12 -30.53 4.27
N THR A 286 7.83 -31.78 4.62
CA THR A 286 7.38 -32.81 3.69
C THR A 286 6.05 -33.41 4.15
N LEU A 287 5.08 -33.46 3.25
CA LEU A 287 3.86 -34.24 3.36
C LEU A 287 4.04 -35.51 2.52
N GLN A 288 4.01 -36.68 3.16
CA GLN A 288 4.21 -37.96 2.48
C GLN A 288 3.50 -39.09 3.21
N ASP A 289 2.73 -39.91 2.48
CA ASP A 289 2.10 -41.15 2.97
C ASP A 289 1.28 -40.95 4.27
N GLY A 290 0.63 -39.80 4.42
CA GLY A 290 -0.16 -39.45 5.61
C GLY A 290 0.67 -38.91 6.79
N TRP A 291 1.93 -38.55 6.57
CA TRP A 291 2.82 -37.95 7.55
C TRP A 291 3.18 -36.52 7.19
N LEU A 292 3.33 -35.69 8.22
CA LEU A 292 4.04 -34.43 8.16
C LEU A 292 5.43 -34.62 8.78
N GLY A 293 6.46 -34.42 7.97
CA GLY A 293 7.85 -34.51 8.34
C GLY A 293 8.55 -33.16 8.25
N ILE A 294 9.45 -32.86 9.18
CA ILE A 294 10.32 -31.68 9.13
C ILE A 294 11.76 -32.13 9.30
N GLN A 295 12.61 -31.71 8.37
CA GLN A 295 14.07 -31.84 8.43
C GLN A 295 14.65 -30.43 8.22
N ALA A 296 14.77 -29.69 9.32
CA ALA A 296 15.02 -28.26 9.28
C ALA A 296 15.87 -27.79 10.48
N TYR A 297 15.98 -26.48 10.62
CA TYR A 297 16.60 -25.81 11.75
C TYR A 297 15.71 -24.66 12.22
N PHE A 298 15.71 -24.43 13.53
CA PHE A 298 15.40 -23.12 14.08
C PHE A 298 16.73 -22.38 14.29
N ASN A 299 17.05 -21.46 13.40
CA ASN A 299 18.38 -20.84 13.32
C ASN A 299 19.50 -21.90 13.42
N GLU A 300 20.16 -22.02 14.57
CA GLU A 300 21.26 -22.97 14.81
C GLU A 300 20.82 -24.30 15.45
N HIS A 301 19.55 -24.46 15.81
CA HIS A 301 19.02 -25.65 16.45
C HIS A 301 18.44 -26.63 15.40
N PRO A 302 19.02 -27.83 15.19
CA PRO A 302 18.44 -28.83 14.30
C PRO A 302 17.05 -29.24 14.78
N LEU A 303 16.04 -29.15 13.91
CA LEU A 303 14.66 -29.55 14.17
C LEU A 303 14.34 -30.78 13.33
N LYS A 304 13.95 -31.86 14.01
CA LYS A 304 13.38 -33.06 13.40
C LYS A 304 12.00 -33.32 13.97
N LEU A 305 11.00 -33.42 13.10
CA LEU A 305 9.62 -33.70 13.49
C LEU A 305 9.03 -34.74 12.53
N ALA A 306 8.23 -35.65 13.08
CA ALA A 306 7.37 -36.53 12.31
C ALA A 306 6.08 -36.77 13.06
N VAL A 307 4.95 -36.40 12.46
CA VAL A 307 3.60 -36.64 13.01
C VAL A 307 2.68 -37.20 11.95
N LYS A 308 1.71 -38.01 12.38
CA LYS A 308 0.64 -38.50 11.52
C LYS A 308 -0.40 -37.42 11.32
N ILE A 309 -0.92 -37.37 10.11
CA ILE A 309 -2.05 -36.52 9.71
C ILE A 309 -3.31 -37.38 9.80
N THR A 310 -4.39 -36.81 10.32
CA THR A 310 -5.66 -37.54 10.41
C THR A 310 -6.23 -37.83 9.02
N PRO A 311 -6.81 -39.03 8.78
CA PRO A 311 -7.21 -39.47 7.44
C PRO A 311 -8.52 -38.84 6.92
N ASP A 312 -9.38 -38.33 7.79
CA ASP A 312 -10.74 -37.91 7.43
C ASP A 312 -10.83 -36.42 7.07
N LEU A 313 -10.06 -35.99 6.06
CA LEU A 313 -10.07 -34.62 5.57
C LEU A 313 -11.29 -34.37 4.65
N ASN A 314 -12.01 -33.26 4.89
CA ASN A 314 -13.13 -32.86 4.04
C ASN A 314 -12.65 -32.15 2.76
N TRP A 315 -12.28 -32.93 1.75
CA TRP A 315 -11.77 -32.40 0.48
C TRP A 315 -12.77 -31.55 -0.32
N THR A 316 -14.07 -31.57 0.01
CA THR A 316 -15.04 -30.67 -0.64
C THR A 316 -14.82 -29.20 -0.30
N ASN A 317 -14.10 -28.93 0.79
CA ASN A 317 -13.72 -27.57 1.20
C ASN A 317 -12.38 -27.16 0.58
N TYR A 318 -11.65 -28.11 -0.01
CA TYR A 318 -10.32 -27.88 -0.53
C TYR A 318 -10.34 -27.05 -1.80
N ARG A 319 -9.36 -26.15 -1.89
CA ARG A 319 -9.11 -25.39 -3.10
C ARG A 319 -8.04 -26.07 -3.94
N PHE A 320 -8.47 -26.69 -5.03
CA PHE A 320 -7.59 -27.28 -6.03
C PHE A 320 -6.88 -26.17 -6.81
N LEU A 321 -5.56 -26.31 -7.00
CA LEU A 321 -4.70 -25.28 -7.60
C LEU A 321 -4.12 -25.65 -8.96
N SER A 322 -4.29 -26.91 -9.41
CA SER A 322 -3.70 -27.36 -10.67
C SER A 322 -4.54 -28.43 -11.37
N ALA A 323 -4.32 -28.56 -12.69
CA ALA A 323 -4.89 -29.66 -13.47
C ALA A 323 -4.38 -31.03 -13.00
N GLN A 324 -3.17 -31.10 -12.43
CA GLN A 324 -2.60 -32.33 -11.90
C GLN A 324 -3.40 -32.82 -10.69
N GLU A 325 -3.71 -31.95 -9.73
CA GLU A 325 -4.54 -32.33 -8.58
C GLU A 325 -5.92 -32.80 -9.04
N VAL A 326 -6.56 -32.04 -9.93
CA VAL A 326 -7.87 -32.38 -10.52
C VAL A 326 -7.83 -33.73 -11.23
N SER A 327 -6.74 -34.07 -11.93
CA SER A 327 -6.61 -35.35 -12.65
C SER A 327 -6.63 -36.59 -11.73
N THR A 328 -6.29 -36.41 -10.44
CA THR A 328 -6.28 -37.48 -9.44
C THR A 328 -7.51 -37.46 -8.52
N ALA A 329 -8.37 -36.46 -8.65
CA ALA A 329 -9.53 -36.24 -7.80
C ALA A 329 -10.81 -36.83 -8.41
N PRO A 330 -11.70 -37.45 -7.61
CA PRO A 330 -13.08 -37.66 -8.01
C PRO A 330 -13.75 -36.31 -8.36
N PRO A 331 -14.40 -36.15 -9.53
CA PRO A 331 -14.98 -34.87 -9.92
C PRO A 331 -16.01 -34.30 -8.93
N GLU A 332 -16.64 -35.16 -8.13
CA GLU A 332 -17.68 -34.79 -7.17
C GLU A 332 -17.14 -34.04 -5.95
N ILE A 333 -15.85 -34.18 -5.62
CA ILE A 333 -15.25 -33.47 -4.48
C ILE A 333 -14.67 -32.11 -4.86
N VAL A 334 -14.51 -31.82 -6.15
CA VAL A 334 -13.90 -30.58 -6.63
C VAL A 334 -14.95 -29.48 -6.66
N HIS A 335 -15.15 -28.81 -5.52
CA HIS A 335 -16.07 -27.67 -5.40
C HIS A 335 -15.37 -26.32 -5.66
N GLN A 336 -14.05 -26.24 -5.47
CA GLN A 336 -13.27 -25.01 -5.66
C GLN A 336 -12.04 -25.30 -6.51
N LEU A 337 -11.87 -24.56 -7.60
CA LEU A 337 -10.72 -24.66 -8.49
C LEU A 337 -10.16 -23.26 -8.76
N TRP A 338 -8.87 -23.06 -8.49
CA TRP A 338 -8.14 -21.85 -8.82
C TRP A 338 -6.91 -22.21 -9.63
N LEU A 339 -6.88 -21.82 -10.91
CA LEU A 339 -5.74 -22.04 -11.78
C LEU A 339 -4.96 -20.74 -11.98
N THR A 340 -3.63 -20.80 -11.88
CA THR A 340 -2.73 -19.70 -12.24
C THR A 340 -1.96 -20.04 -13.51
N ASP A 341 -1.98 -19.12 -14.49
CA ASP A 341 -1.39 -19.27 -15.82
C ASP A 341 -1.69 -20.63 -16.50
N PRO A 342 -2.94 -21.13 -16.50
CA PRO A 342 -3.24 -22.43 -17.10
C PRO A 342 -3.05 -22.38 -18.61
N TYR A 343 -2.54 -23.48 -19.18
CA TYR A 343 -2.54 -23.65 -20.63
C TYR A 343 -3.98 -23.73 -21.15
N THR A 344 -4.37 -22.75 -21.97
CA THR A 344 -5.76 -22.55 -22.40
C THR A 344 -6.32 -23.76 -23.16
N GLY A 345 -5.47 -24.48 -23.90
CA GLY A 345 -5.85 -25.65 -24.69
C GLY A 345 -6.39 -26.84 -23.88
N ILE A 346 -6.10 -26.93 -22.57
CA ILE A 346 -6.57 -28.04 -21.72
C ILE A 346 -7.72 -27.65 -20.77
N LEU A 347 -8.09 -26.37 -20.70
CA LEU A 347 -9.10 -25.89 -19.75
C LEU A 347 -10.46 -26.54 -19.97
N GLN A 348 -10.86 -26.71 -21.23
CA GLN A 348 -12.12 -27.38 -21.58
C GLN A 348 -12.17 -28.79 -21.00
N GLU A 349 -11.12 -29.59 -21.20
CA GLU A 349 -11.05 -30.98 -20.73
C GLU A 349 -10.96 -31.06 -19.20
N THR A 350 -10.18 -30.17 -18.59
CA THR A 350 -10.01 -30.09 -17.13
C THR A 350 -11.32 -29.76 -16.41
N ILE A 351 -12.13 -28.84 -16.97
CA ILE A 351 -13.35 -28.34 -16.33
C ILE A 351 -14.58 -29.21 -16.65
N TYR A 352 -14.62 -29.86 -17.82
CA TYR A 352 -15.79 -30.62 -18.29
C TYR A 352 -16.40 -31.60 -17.27
N PRO A 353 -15.63 -32.38 -16.49
CA PRO A 353 -16.21 -33.35 -15.54
C PRO A 353 -16.72 -32.71 -14.23
N LEU A 354 -16.34 -31.48 -13.90
CA LEU A 354 -16.48 -30.89 -12.56
C LEU A 354 -17.88 -30.33 -12.27
N THR A 355 -18.93 -31.12 -12.46
CA THR A 355 -20.33 -30.63 -12.39
C THR A 355 -20.77 -30.09 -11.03
N GLN A 356 -20.03 -30.41 -9.95
CA GLN A 356 -20.26 -29.90 -8.59
C GLN A 356 -19.45 -28.62 -8.27
N LEU A 357 -18.70 -28.07 -9.24
CA LEU A 357 -17.87 -26.89 -9.03
C LEU A 357 -18.74 -25.69 -8.62
N GLN A 358 -18.43 -25.12 -7.47
CA GLN A 358 -19.09 -23.94 -6.90
C GLN A 358 -18.26 -22.67 -7.09
N SER A 359 -16.94 -22.78 -7.18
CA SER A 359 -16.03 -21.66 -7.41
C SER A 359 -14.99 -21.99 -8.46
N LEU A 360 -14.91 -21.17 -9.51
CA LEU A 360 -13.88 -21.24 -10.54
C LEU A 360 -13.13 -19.91 -10.58
N SER A 361 -11.82 -19.97 -10.35
CA SER A 361 -10.90 -18.84 -10.52
C SER A 361 -9.84 -19.20 -11.55
N ILE A 362 -9.62 -18.31 -12.52
CA ILE A 362 -8.52 -18.40 -13.47
C ILE A 362 -7.80 -17.06 -13.43
N ASP A 363 -6.52 -17.10 -13.08
CA ASP A 363 -5.68 -15.93 -12.94
C ASP A 363 -4.47 -16.05 -13.86
N PHE A 364 -4.23 -15.04 -14.68
CA PHE A 364 -3.03 -14.97 -15.50
C PHE A 364 -2.10 -13.88 -14.98
N ARG A 365 -0.87 -14.25 -14.64
CA ARG A 365 0.19 -13.31 -14.23
C ARG A 365 1.00 -12.83 -15.43
N ASN A 366 0.92 -13.56 -16.54
CA ASN A 366 1.59 -13.24 -17.78
C ASN A 366 0.58 -12.99 -18.90
N LYS A 367 1.04 -12.33 -19.97
CA LYS A 367 0.25 -12.11 -21.18
C LYS A 367 -0.26 -13.45 -21.73
N ASN A 368 -1.53 -13.50 -22.13
CA ASN A 368 -2.20 -14.72 -22.57
C ASN A 368 -3.13 -14.45 -23.76
N ASP A 369 -3.43 -15.51 -24.50
CA ASP A 369 -4.37 -15.49 -25.64
C ASP A 369 -5.76 -16.03 -25.25
N PHE A 370 -6.18 -15.85 -23.98
CA PHE A 370 -7.47 -16.33 -23.50
C PHE A 370 -8.60 -15.45 -24.06
N LYS A 371 -9.18 -15.89 -25.19
CA LYS A 371 -10.22 -15.16 -25.93
C LYS A 371 -11.65 -15.57 -25.58
N GLU A 372 -11.84 -16.78 -25.04
CA GLU A 372 -13.18 -17.30 -24.77
C GLU A 372 -13.23 -18.14 -23.49
N ILE A 373 -14.35 -18.02 -22.77
CA ILE A 373 -14.63 -18.88 -21.62
C ILE A 373 -15.00 -20.28 -22.14
N PRO A 374 -14.33 -21.36 -21.67
CA PRO A 374 -14.60 -22.71 -22.13
C PRO A 374 -16.08 -23.09 -21.99
N THR A 375 -16.65 -23.69 -23.03
CA THR A 375 -18.06 -24.12 -23.03
C THR A 375 -18.40 -25.14 -21.94
N ALA A 376 -17.40 -25.83 -21.38
CA ALA A 376 -17.54 -26.67 -20.20
C ALA A 376 -18.18 -25.92 -19.01
N VAL A 377 -17.88 -24.63 -18.84
CA VAL A 377 -18.42 -23.79 -17.76
C VAL A 377 -19.96 -23.70 -17.79
N LYS A 378 -20.57 -23.80 -18.98
CA LYS A 378 -22.04 -23.82 -19.14
C LYS A 378 -22.75 -24.95 -18.36
N ARG A 379 -22.02 -26.04 -18.07
CA ARG A 379 -22.53 -27.22 -17.36
C ARG A 379 -22.53 -27.06 -15.84
N LEU A 380 -21.81 -26.07 -15.31
CA LEU A 380 -21.58 -25.89 -13.88
C LEU A 380 -22.79 -25.23 -13.20
N LYS A 381 -23.89 -25.97 -13.05
CA LYS A 381 -25.15 -25.43 -12.51
C LYS A 381 -25.08 -25.07 -11.03
N ALA A 382 -24.08 -25.57 -10.32
CA ALA A 382 -23.78 -25.23 -8.92
C ALA A 382 -22.80 -24.04 -8.78
N LEU A 383 -22.31 -23.47 -9.88
CA LEU A 383 -21.31 -22.40 -9.86
C LEU A 383 -21.90 -21.13 -9.24
N LYS A 384 -21.29 -20.69 -8.15
CA LYS A 384 -21.61 -19.47 -7.38
C LYS A 384 -20.62 -18.34 -7.68
N ASN A 385 -19.35 -18.69 -7.81
CA ASN A 385 -18.26 -17.74 -8.02
C ASN A 385 -17.55 -18.02 -9.34
N LEU A 386 -17.49 -17.02 -10.21
CA LEU A 386 -16.63 -17.02 -11.39
C LEU A 386 -15.67 -15.85 -11.33
N SER A 387 -14.37 -16.13 -11.29
CA SER A 387 -13.31 -15.12 -11.33
C SER A 387 -12.36 -15.38 -12.49
N LEU A 388 -12.18 -14.39 -13.34
CA LEU A 388 -11.23 -14.36 -14.44
C LEU A 388 -10.39 -13.09 -14.30
N THR A 389 -9.11 -13.21 -13.99
CA THR A 389 -8.21 -12.07 -13.74
C THR A 389 -6.97 -12.16 -14.63
N GLY A 390 -6.48 -11.00 -15.06
CA GLY A 390 -5.31 -10.92 -15.97
C GLY A 390 -5.60 -11.42 -17.40
N VAL A 391 -6.88 -11.56 -17.77
CA VAL A 391 -7.32 -12.07 -19.07
C VAL A 391 -7.24 -11.00 -20.16
N THR A 392 -6.07 -10.84 -20.78
CA THR A 392 -5.75 -9.69 -21.64
C THR A 392 -6.47 -9.64 -22.99
N ALA A 393 -7.06 -10.75 -23.46
CA ALA A 393 -7.66 -10.87 -24.79
C ALA A 393 -9.17 -11.19 -24.80
N LEU A 394 -9.84 -11.18 -23.64
CA LEU A 394 -11.26 -11.47 -23.56
C LEU A 394 -12.09 -10.21 -23.89
N GLU A 395 -12.85 -10.26 -24.99
CA GLU A 395 -13.63 -9.13 -25.50
C GLU A 395 -15.11 -9.17 -25.08
N THR A 396 -15.67 -10.34 -24.81
CA THR A 396 -17.10 -10.49 -24.47
C THR A 396 -17.35 -11.60 -23.47
N LEU A 397 -18.43 -11.44 -22.68
CA LEU A 397 -18.98 -12.54 -21.90
C LEU A 397 -20.03 -13.30 -22.73
N PRO A 398 -20.05 -14.64 -22.67
CA PRO A 398 -20.97 -15.43 -23.48
C PRO A 398 -22.39 -15.38 -22.93
N LEU A 399 -23.39 -15.26 -23.81
CA LEU A 399 -24.82 -15.16 -23.43
C LEU A 399 -25.29 -16.25 -22.47
N TRP A 400 -24.77 -17.47 -22.60
CA TRP A 400 -25.13 -18.61 -21.76
C TRP A 400 -24.67 -18.47 -20.31
N LEU A 401 -23.83 -17.48 -19.97
CA LEU A 401 -23.47 -17.19 -18.58
C LEU A 401 -24.71 -16.78 -17.77
N GLY A 402 -25.71 -16.17 -18.42
CA GLY A 402 -27.02 -15.89 -17.83
C GLY A 402 -27.83 -17.13 -17.44
N ASP A 403 -27.44 -18.34 -17.86
CA ASP A 403 -28.09 -19.61 -17.50
C ASP A 403 -27.53 -20.23 -16.20
N LEU A 404 -26.46 -19.67 -15.62
CA LEU A 404 -25.86 -20.13 -14.37
C LEU A 404 -26.53 -19.43 -13.18
N LYS A 405 -27.76 -19.84 -12.87
CA LYS A 405 -28.65 -19.15 -11.91
C LYS A 405 -28.15 -19.11 -10.46
N ALA A 406 -27.16 -19.92 -10.11
CA ALA A 406 -26.53 -19.94 -8.80
C ALA A 406 -25.40 -18.90 -8.64
N LEU A 407 -24.98 -18.22 -9.72
CA LEU A 407 -23.92 -17.22 -9.66
C LEU A 407 -24.34 -16.07 -8.74
N ASP A 408 -23.56 -15.90 -7.67
CA ASP A 408 -23.67 -14.76 -6.74
C ASP A 408 -22.55 -13.74 -6.94
N THR A 409 -21.41 -14.19 -7.48
CA THR A 409 -20.22 -13.36 -7.70
C THR A 409 -19.64 -13.60 -9.09
N ILE A 410 -19.49 -12.51 -9.85
CA ILE A 410 -18.75 -12.50 -11.12
C ILE A 410 -17.63 -11.47 -11.02
N ARG A 411 -16.40 -11.90 -11.28
CA ARG A 411 -15.22 -11.04 -11.38
C ARG A 411 -14.54 -11.27 -12.72
N VAL A 412 -14.46 -10.24 -13.55
CA VAL A 412 -13.73 -10.27 -14.82
C VAL A 412 -12.99 -8.96 -14.98
N SER A 413 -11.69 -8.96 -14.66
CA SER A 413 -10.87 -7.74 -14.62
C SER A 413 -9.62 -7.87 -15.50
N ASN A 414 -9.11 -6.72 -15.95
CA ASN A 414 -7.95 -6.62 -16.84
C ASN A 414 -8.21 -7.30 -18.19
N SER A 415 -9.31 -6.92 -18.84
CA SER A 415 -9.82 -7.47 -20.10
C SER A 415 -10.20 -6.38 -21.10
N GLN A 416 -10.68 -6.77 -22.27
CA GLN A 416 -11.10 -5.87 -23.34
C GLN A 416 -12.63 -5.83 -23.48
N ILE A 417 -13.37 -6.03 -22.37
CA ILE A 417 -14.84 -6.14 -22.43
C ILE A 417 -15.44 -4.75 -22.66
N ALA A 418 -16.03 -4.56 -23.84
CA ALA A 418 -16.71 -3.31 -24.21
C ALA A 418 -18.17 -3.22 -23.72
N GLY A 419 -18.79 -4.36 -23.41
CA GLY A 419 -20.18 -4.39 -22.96
C GLY A 419 -20.61 -5.70 -22.30
N ILE A 420 -21.64 -5.60 -21.45
CA ILE A 420 -22.24 -6.72 -20.73
C ILE A 420 -23.65 -6.97 -21.26
N HIS A 421 -23.95 -8.22 -21.65
CA HIS A 421 -25.27 -8.55 -22.17
C HIS A 421 -26.35 -8.52 -21.08
N PRO A 422 -27.62 -8.18 -21.42
CA PRO A 422 -28.71 -8.04 -20.44
C PRO A 422 -28.96 -9.26 -19.54
N TYR A 423 -28.67 -10.48 -20.00
CA TYR A 423 -28.93 -11.70 -19.23
C TYR A 423 -28.12 -11.85 -17.93
N ILE A 424 -26.94 -11.21 -17.80
CA ILE A 424 -26.20 -11.19 -16.53
C ILE A 424 -26.97 -10.40 -15.47
N PHE A 425 -27.62 -9.31 -15.87
CA PHE A 425 -28.42 -8.48 -14.98
C PHE A 425 -29.76 -9.13 -14.57
N GLN A 426 -30.05 -10.34 -15.06
CA GLN A 426 -31.22 -11.15 -14.70
C GLN A 426 -30.84 -12.36 -13.82
N LEU A 427 -29.59 -12.45 -13.36
CA LEU A 427 -29.17 -13.51 -12.44
C LEU A 427 -29.80 -13.27 -11.05
N PRO A 428 -30.56 -14.23 -10.50
CA PRO A 428 -31.38 -14.00 -9.31
C PRO A 428 -30.57 -13.93 -8.00
N GLU A 429 -29.39 -14.51 -7.98
CA GLU A 429 -28.52 -14.57 -6.80
C GLU A 429 -27.32 -13.62 -6.89
N LEU A 430 -27.16 -12.86 -7.99
CA LEU A 430 -25.98 -12.00 -8.19
C LEU A 430 -25.97 -10.85 -7.17
N THR A 431 -25.01 -10.91 -6.24
CA THR A 431 -24.79 -9.90 -5.19
C THR A 431 -23.55 -9.03 -5.48
N LYS A 432 -22.55 -9.58 -6.18
CA LYS A 432 -21.27 -8.90 -6.45
C LYS A 432 -20.86 -9.00 -7.92
N LEU A 433 -20.56 -7.85 -8.52
CA LEU A 433 -20.09 -7.76 -9.90
C LEU A 433 -18.83 -6.88 -9.99
N TYR A 434 -17.71 -7.48 -10.37
CA TYR A 434 -16.42 -6.82 -10.52
C TYR A 434 -15.98 -6.86 -11.99
N LEU A 435 -15.80 -5.70 -12.59
CA LEU A 435 -15.48 -5.49 -14.01
C LEU A 435 -14.44 -4.38 -14.19
N SER A 436 -13.54 -4.20 -13.21
CA SER A 436 -12.49 -3.18 -13.29
C SER A 436 -11.50 -3.44 -14.42
N HIS A 437 -10.89 -2.37 -14.95
CA HIS A 437 -9.91 -2.46 -16.05
C HIS A 437 -10.47 -3.19 -17.27
N ASN A 438 -11.53 -2.63 -17.84
CA ASN A 438 -12.18 -3.07 -19.07
C ASN A 438 -12.44 -1.87 -19.99
N GLN A 439 -13.25 -2.05 -21.04
CA GLN A 439 -13.60 -1.01 -22.00
C GLN A 439 -15.09 -0.65 -21.96
N LEU A 440 -15.75 -0.81 -20.80
CA LEU A 440 -17.19 -0.59 -20.70
C LEU A 440 -17.54 0.88 -20.97
N GLU A 441 -18.37 1.12 -21.98
CA GLU A 441 -18.87 2.46 -22.32
C GLU A 441 -20.19 2.79 -21.59
N SER A 442 -20.92 1.76 -21.14
CA SER A 442 -22.19 1.93 -20.42
C SER A 442 -22.50 0.77 -19.48
N ILE A 443 -23.35 1.05 -18.49
CA ILE A 443 -23.95 0.07 -17.59
C ILE A 443 -25.43 -0.08 -17.97
N HIS A 444 -25.93 -1.32 -17.96
CA HIS A 444 -27.34 -1.59 -18.26
C HIS A 444 -28.26 -0.84 -17.26
N PRO A 445 -29.35 -0.19 -17.72
CA PRO A 445 -30.22 0.61 -16.83
C PRO A 445 -30.87 -0.17 -15.68
N THR A 446 -31.01 -1.49 -15.83
CA THR A 446 -31.52 -2.39 -14.78
C THR A 446 -30.39 -3.27 -14.26
N LEU A 447 -30.24 -3.33 -12.93
CA LEU A 447 -29.29 -4.17 -12.22
C LEU A 447 -30.02 -5.31 -11.48
N PRO A 448 -29.38 -6.48 -11.25
CA PRO A 448 -30.02 -7.63 -10.58
C PRO A 448 -30.47 -7.27 -9.17
N GLU A 449 -31.67 -7.68 -8.77
CA GLU A 449 -32.35 -7.23 -7.55
C GLU A 449 -31.48 -7.32 -6.29
N LYS A 450 -30.71 -8.41 -6.12
CA LYS A 450 -29.83 -8.62 -4.96
C LYS A 450 -28.44 -7.99 -5.08
N LEU A 451 -28.14 -7.27 -6.16
CA LEU A 451 -26.81 -6.67 -6.35
C LEU A 451 -26.56 -5.62 -5.26
N GLU A 452 -25.47 -5.80 -4.52
CA GLU A 452 -25.02 -4.95 -3.42
C GLU A 452 -23.71 -4.25 -3.78
N THR A 453 -22.81 -4.95 -4.49
CA THR A 453 -21.48 -4.46 -4.85
C THR A 453 -21.31 -4.41 -6.37
N LEU A 454 -20.95 -3.23 -6.89
CA LEU A 454 -20.55 -3.04 -8.28
C LEU A 454 -19.19 -2.33 -8.36
N VAL A 455 -18.23 -2.95 -9.03
CA VAL A 455 -16.90 -2.37 -9.29
C VAL A 455 -16.69 -2.30 -10.78
N VAL A 456 -16.59 -1.09 -11.31
CA VAL A 456 -16.41 -0.79 -12.73
C VAL A 456 -15.36 0.31 -12.92
N SER A 457 -14.40 0.40 -12.00
CA SER A 457 -13.29 1.34 -12.12
C SER A 457 -12.43 1.06 -13.35
N TYR A 458 -11.72 2.07 -13.85
CA TYR A 458 -10.87 1.95 -15.05
C TYR A 458 -11.64 1.39 -16.26
N ASN A 459 -12.65 2.15 -16.68
CA ASN A 459 -13.49 1.85 -17.84
C ASN A 459 -13.72 3.15 -18.64
N GLN A 460 -14.62 3.12 -19.64
CA GLN A 460 -14.91 4.25 -20.53
C GLN A 460 -16.31 4.86 -20.24
N LEU A 461 -16.79 4.76 -19.00
CA LEU A 461 -18.12 5.23 -18.62
C LEU A 461 -18.18 6.75 -18.61
N THR A 462 -19.10 7.32 -19.40
CA THR A 462 -19.39 8.76 -19.39
C THR A 462 -20.55 9.12 -18.45
N SER A 463 -21.35 8.13 -18.06
CA SER A 463 -22.42 8.25 -17.05
C SER A 463 -22.79 6.89 -16.47
N VAL A 464 -23.57 6.89 -15.38
CA VAL A 464 -24.13 5.67 -14.76
C VAL A 464 -25.65 5.79 -14.59
N PRO A 465 -26.42 4.68 -14.66
CA PRO A 465 -27.88 4.72 -14.54
C PRO A 465 -28.30 4.92 -13.08
N ALA A 466 -29.49 5.50 -12.86
CA ALA A 466 -30.03 5.74 -11.51
C ALA A 466 -30.19 4.47 -10.66
N SER A 467 -30.23 3.27 -11.26
CA SER A 467 -30.33 2.01 -10.55
C SER A 467 -29.11 1.66 -9.69
N VAL A 468 -27.96 2.32 -9.89
CA VAL A 468 -26.77 2.13 -9.04
C VAL A 468 -26.93 2.74 -7.64
N THR A 469 -27.88 3.66 -7.43
CA THR A 469 -28.05 4.39 -6.14
C THR A 469 -28.57 3.52 -5.00
N ARG A 470 -29.04 2.31 -5.29
CA ARG A 470 -29.47 1.33 -4.29
C ARG A 470 -28.35 0.41 -3.78
N LEU A 471 -27.16 0.51 -4.37
CA LEU A 471 -26.02 -0.31 -4.01
C LEU A 471 -25.45 0.13 -2.66
N THR A 472 -24.79 -0.79 -1.96
CA THR A 472 -24.07 -0.49 -0.71
C THR A 472 -22.62 -0.11 -1.00
N TYR A 473 -22.05 -0.69 -2.05
CA TYR A 473 -20.69 -0.43 -2.51
C TYR A 473 -20.68 -0.18 -4.02
N LEU A 474 -20.13 0.96 -4.43
CA LEU A 474 -19.95 1.32 -5.83
C LEU A 474 -18.56 1.91 -6.04
N ASN A 475 -17.76 1.27 -6.90
CA ASN A 475 -16.53 1.88 -7.40
C ASN A 475 -16.64 2.18 -8.90
N ILE A 476 -16.56 3.47 -9.23
CA ILE A 476 -16.64 4.04 -10.59
C ILE A 476 -15.44 4.97 -10.89
N GLU A 477 -14.35 4.86 -10.12
CA GLU A 477 -13.13 5.64 -10.30
C GLU A 477 -12.51 5.40 -11.68
N HIS A 478 -11.68 6.33 -12.15
CA HIS A 478 -10.96 6.22 -13.41
C HIS A 478 -11.87 5.95 -14.61
N ASN A 479 -12.98 6.70 -14.67
CA ASN A 479 -13.89 6.75 -15.80
C ASN A 479 -14.08 8.21 -16.27
N PRO A 480 -14.29 8.48 -17.58
CA PRO A 480 -14.54 9.82 -18.11
C PRO A 480 -15.96 10.33 -17.82
N LEU A 481 -16.40 10.24 -16.56
CA LEU A 481 -17.75 10.58 -16.11
C LEU A 481 -18.03 12.08 -16.25
N GLU A 482 -19.08 12.42 -16.99
CA GLU A 482 -19.53 13.80 -17.17
C GLU A 482 -20.82 14.09 -16.39
N LYS A 483 -21.61 13.05 -16.08
CA LYS A 483 -22.93 13.16 -15.42
C LYS A 483 -23.17 11.98 -14.50
N LEU A 484 -23.73 12.28 -13.33
CA LEU A 484 -24.13 11.29 -12.33
C LEU A 484 -25.59 11.49 -11.93
N PRO A 485 -26.33 10.41 -11.59
CA PRO A 485 -27.69 10.52 -11.08
C PRO A 485 -27.69 11.08 -9.66
N ALA A 486 -28.76 11.81 -9.29
CA ALA A 486 -28.95 12.28 -7.92
C ALA A 486 -29.10 11.10 -6.95
N GLY A 487 -28.62 11.27 -5.71
CA GLY A 487 -28.68 10.25 -4.66
C GLY A 487 -27.48 9.31 -4.63
N LEU A 488 -26.54 9.43 -5.58
CA LEU A 488 -25.29 8.67 -5.58
C LEU A 488 -24.42 9.01 -4.36
N GLU A 489 -24.47 10.27 -3.92
CA GLU A 489 -23.79 10.79 -2.73
C GLU A 489 -24.26 10.18 -1.40
N ASN A 490 -25.31 9.36 -1.42
CA ASN A 490 -25.84 8.66 -0.25
C ASN A 490 -25.42 7.18 -0.20
N ILE A 491 -24.68 6.69 -1.19
CA ILE A 491 -24.08 5.35 -1.14
C ILE A 491 -22.99 5.38 -0.06
N PRO A 492 -23.05 4.52 0.98
CA PRO A 492 -22.10 4.55 2.10
C PRO A 492 -20.65 4.38 1.67
N THR A 493 -20.40 3.55 0.64
CA THR A 493 -19.06 3.29 0.12
C THR A 493 -19.03 3.60 -1.38
N LEU A 494 -19.07 4.89 -1.71
CA LEU A 494 -18.88 5.39 -3.06
C LEU A 494 -17.41 5.75 -3.30
N ASN A 495 -16.75 4.95 -4.14
CA ASN A 495 -15.44 5.24 -4.66
C ASN A 495 -15.59 6.01 -5.99
N LEU A 496 -15.17 7.28 -5.95
CA LEU A 496 -15.18 8.25 -7.03
C LEU A 496 -14.14 9.32 -6.68
N GLU A 497 -13.37 9.81 -7.67
CA GLU A 497 -12.37 10.83 -7.42
C GLU A 497 -13.00 12.08 -6.80
N LEU A 498 -12.36 12.64 -5.77
CA LEU A 498 -12.89 13.77 -5.00
C LEU A 498 -13.28 14.96 -5.89
N GLU A 499 -12.48 15.28 -6.91
CA GLU A 499 -12.79 16.34 -7.87
C GLU A 499 -14.14 16.11 -8.56
N LYS A 500 -14.46 14.86 -8.91
CA LYS A 500 -15.74 14.49 -9.51
C LYS A 500 -16.85 14.45 -8.47
N LYS A 501 -16.59 14.00 -7.23
CA LYS A 501 -17.56 14.13 -6.12
C LYS A 501 -18.00 15.59 -5.97
N ILE A 502 -17.05 16.53 -5.87
CA ILE A 502 -17.31 17.97 -5.73
C ILE A 502 -18.00 18.55 -6.96
N LYS A 503 -17.57 18.17 -8.17
CA LYS A 503 -18.07 18.75 -9.43
C LYS A 503 -19.45 18.22 -9.85
N LEU A 504 -19.73 16.94 -9.58
CA LEU A 504 -20.87 16.22 -10.16
C LEU A 504 -21.95 15.85 -9.12
N LEU A 505 -21.67 15.93 -7.82
CA LEU A 505 -22.61 15.58 -6.74
C LEU A 505 -22.83 16.75 -5.77
N ASP A 506 -23.87 16.68 -4.92
CA ASP A 506 -24.01 17.57 -3.77
C ASP A 506 -23.08 17.14 -2.63
N TYR A 507 -21.79 17.42 -2.84
CA TYR A 507 -20.72 17.12 -1.89
C TYR A 507 -20.32 18.34 -1.05
N THR A 508 -21.27 19.26 -0.83
CA THR A 508 -21.04 20.47 -0.03
C THR A 508 -21.20 20.18 1.47
N TYR A 509 -20.31 20.72 2.30
CA TYR A 509 -20.47 20.69 3.75
C TYR A 509 -21.69 21.52 4.16
N LYS A 510 -22.65 20.90 4.86
CA LYS A 510 -23.86 21.58 5.32
C LYS A 510 -23.52 22.43 6.54
N GLY A 511 -23.62 23.76 6.37
CA GLY A 511 -23.22 24.71 7.39
C GLY A 511 -22.02 25.56 6.99
N ALA A 512 -21.41 25.35 5.82
CA ALA A 512 -20.31 26.19 5.36
C ALA A 512 -20.63 27.70 5.46
N GLY A 513 -19.65 28.47 5.93
CA GLY A 513 -19.71 29.92 6.12
C GLY A 513 -18.34 30.57 5.94
N PRO A 514 -18.24 31.90 5.96
CA PRO A 514 -16.95 32.58 5.77
C PRO A 514 -16.03 32.35 6.97
N TYR A 515 -14.73 32.21 6.69
CA TYR A 515 -13.66 32.17 7.68
C TYR A 515 -12.39 32.80 7.10
N ASP A 516 -11.46 33.18 7.97
CA ASP A 516 -10.16 33.74 7.59
C ASP A 516 -9.08 32.66 7.65
N ASP A 517 -8.75 32.12 6.48
CA ASP A 517 -7.81 31.02 6.33
C ASP A 517 -6.36 31.40 6.68
N SER A 518 -6.03 32.70 6.68
CA SER A 518 -4.65 33.15 6.95
C SER A 518 -4.16 32.79 8.35
N ARG A 519 -5.07 32.63 9.31
CA ARG A 519 -4.73 32.40 10.73
C ARG A 519 -4.17 31.01 11.01
N PHE A 520 -4.37 30.06 10.10
CA PHE A 520 -3.96 28.66 10.27
C PHE A 520 -2.53 28.36 9.78
N PHE A 521 -1.92 29.25 8.98
CA PHE A 521 -0.64 28.98 8.32
C PHE A 521 0.54 29.68 8.97
N ALA A 522 1.66 28.96 9.06
CA ALA A 522 2.91 29.44 9.65
C ALA A 522 3.55 30.58 8.84
N LYS A 523 3.34 30.62 7.52
CA LYS A 523 3.86 31.69 6.64
C LYS A 523 3.40 33.10 7.03
N ASN A 524 2.30 33.21 7.77
CA ASN A 524 1.74 34.48 8.23
C ASN A 524 2.27 34.90 9.61
N ASP A 525 3.15 34.09 10.21
CA ASP A 525 3.90 34.43 11.42
C ASP A 525 5.36 34.71 11.07
N PRO A 526 5.87 35.95 11.26
CA PRO A 526 7.22 36.31 10.85
C PRO A 526 8.33 35.45 11.47
N ALA A 527 8.16 35.00 12.71
CA ALA A 527 9.16 34.20 13.40
C ALA A 527 9.19 32.77 12.85
N LEU A 528 8.02 32.17 12.62
CA LEU A 528 7.92 30.83 12.04
C LEU A 528 8.35 30.82 10.56
N LEU A 529 7.99 31.85 9.79
CA LEU A 529 8.43 31.99 8.40
C LEU A 529 9.96 32.04 8.33
N GLN A 530 10.60 32.91 9.12
CA GLN A 530 12.06 33.00 9.15
C GLN A 530 12.71 31.67 9.54
N LEU A 531 12.13 30.95 10.51
CA LEU A 531 12.61 29.63 10.91
C LEU A 531 12.50 28.62 9.77
N LEU A 532 11.33 28.50 9.13
CA LEU A 532 11.11 27.62 7.98
C LEU A 532 12.09 27.89 6.85
N GLU A 533 12.23 29.15 6.43
CA GLU A 533 13.16 29.54 5.37
C GLU A 533 14.61 29.15 5.71
N THR A 534 14.99 29.29 6.98
CA THR A 534 16.34 28.93 7.43
C THR A 534 16.53 27.42 7.42
N LYS A 535 15.57 26.65 7.97
CA LYS A 535 15.72 25.21 8.14
C LYS A 535 15.58 24.42 6.85
N ILE A 536 14.63 24.77 5.99
CA ILE A 536 14.44 24.12 4.68
C ILE A 536 15.72 24.19 3.82
N ASN A 537 16.42 25.33 3.84
CA ASN A 537 17.66 25.50 3.10
C ASN A 537 18.83 24.67 3.68
N LEU A 538 18.76 24.28 4.95
CA LEU A 538 19.81 23.50 5.62
C LEU A 538 19.61 21.98 5.45
N THR A 539 18.40 21.52 5.12
CA THR A 539 18.06 20.10 4.97
C THR A 539 18.01 19.63 3.52
N GLY A 540 18.57 20.40 2.58
CA GLY A 540 18.58 20.03 1.16
C GLY A 540 17.23 20.15 0.45
N LEU A 541 16.17 20.61 1.13
CA LEU A 541 14.80 20.71 0.61
C LEU A 541 14.48 22.04 -0.08
N GLY A 542 15.52 22.73 -0.58
CA GLY A 542 15.40 24.09 -1.13
C GLY A 542 14.45 24.21 -2.32
N GLU A 543 14.39 23.18 -3.18
CA GLU A 543 13.50 23.16 -4.36
C GLU A 543 12.02 23.13 -3.96
N PHE A 544 11.69 22.53 -2.82
CA PHE A 544 10.33 22.40 -2.29
C PHE A 544 9.92 23.57 -1.37
N LYS A 545 10.78 24.59 -1.24
CA LYS A 545 10.61 25.69 -0.27
C LYS A 545 9.25 26.36 -0.37
N GLU A 546 8.80 26.71 -1.58
CA GLU A 546 7.52 27.42 -1.76
C GLU A 546 6.33 26.55 -1.34
N GLY A 547 6.32 25.26 -1.73
CA GLY A 547 5.29 24.31 -1.34
C GLY A 547 5.28 24.05 0.17
N LEU A 548 6.43 23.77 0.77
CA LEU A 548 6.56 23.50 2.21
C LEU A 548 6.10 24.71 3.05
N ILE A 549 6.56 25.92 2.72
CA ILE A 549 6.10 27.15 3.41
C ILE A 549 4.60 27.38 3.15
N GLY A 550 4.14 27.15 1.92
CA GLY A 550 2.76 27.31 1.51
C GLY A 550 1.79 26.45 2.31
N ARG A 551 2.20 25.23 2.67
CA ARG A 551 1.41 24.23 3.40
C ARG A 551 1.71 24.13 4.90
N SER A 552 2.77 24.78 5.39
CA SER A 552 3.12 24.74 6.82
C SER A 552 2.04 25.37 7.71
N ARG A 553 1.58 24.63 8.72
CA ARG A 553 0.57 25.09 9.69
C ARG A 553 1.19 25.79 10.88
N LYS A 554 0.52 26.83 11.37
CA LYS A 554 0.82 27.47 12.66
C LYS A 554 0.20 26.64 13.77
N ALA A 555 0.99 25.74 14.34
CA ALA A 555 0.53 24.76 15.30
C ALA A 555 0.86 25.18 16.74
N VAL A 556 0.10 24.67 17.70
CA VAL A 556 0.39 24.80 19.13
C VAL A 556 0.80 23.42 19.65
N ALA A 557 2.05 23.30 20.10
CA ALA A 557 2.55 22.14 20.82
C ALA A 557 2.05 22.18 22.27
N LEU A 558 1.66 21.03 22.80
CA LEU A 558 1.14 20.81 24.15
C LEU A 558 1.91 19.66 24.79
N ASP A 559 2.95 19.99 25.56
CA ASP A 559 3.83 18.99 26.17
C ASP A 559 3.42 18.73 27.61
N THR A 560 3.17 17.47 27.93
CA THR A 560 2.83 17.03 29.28
C THR A 560 4.02 17.22 30.21
N THR A 561 3.76 17.74 31.40
CA THR A 561 4.78 18.17 32.36
C THR A 561 4.71 17.34 33.64
N GLU A 562 4.06 17.89 34.65
CA GLU A 562 3.84 17.27 35.96
C GLU A 562 2.41 16.73 36.08
N GLU A 563 2.23 15.78 36.99
CA GLU A 563 0.91 15.26 37.35
C GLU A 563 0.05 16.40 37.90
N ASP A 564 -1.21 16.46 37.49
CA ASP A 564 -2.13 17.51 37.93
C ASP A 564 -2.87 17.10 39.19
N THR A 565 -2.71 17.87 40.25
CA THR A 565 -3.35 17.67 41.55
C THR A 565 -4.80 18.18 41.60
N TYR A 566 -5.32 18.69 40.48
CA TYR A 566 -6.65 19.30 40.34
C TYR A 566 -6.87 20.58 41.15
N ASP A 567 -5.80 21.21 41.65
CA ASP A 567 -5.91 22.43 42.46
C ASP A 567 -6.16 23.71 41.63
N GLN A 568 -5.94 23.65 40.31
CA GLN A 568 -6.17 24.77 39.38
C GLN A 568 -7.27 24.38 38.38
N LYS A 569 -8.40 25.09 38.41
CA LYS A 569 -9.49 24.90 37.43
C LYS A 569 -9.11 25.49 36.07
N GLY A 570 -9.48 24.77 35.01
CA GLY A 570 -9.43 25.27 33.65
C GLY A 570 -8.02 25.44 33.08
N ASN A 571 -7.00 24.80 33.66
CA ASN A 571 -5.66 24.70 33.05
C ASN A 571 -5.66 23.72 31.87
N HIS A 572 -4.54 23.62 31.14
CA HIS A 572 -4.36 22.54 30.17
C HIS A 572 -4.13 21.20 30.89
N ARG A 573 -4.95 20.19 30.57
CA ARG A 573 -4.82 18.85 31.15
C ARG A 573 -5.10 17.78 30.11
N PHE A 574 -4.32 16.70 30.17
CA PHE A 574 -4.53 15.46 29.44
C PHE A 574 -4.65 14.31 30.43
N GLY A 575 -5.60 13.40 30.21
CA GLY A 575 -5.91 12.31 31.13
C GLY A 575 -6.60 12.79 32.42
N GLY A 576 -6.90 11.85 33.32
CA GLY A 576 -7.63 12.13 34.55
C GLY A 576 -9.09 12.49 34.32
N LEU A 577 -9.60 13.45 35.11
CA LEU A 577 -10.96 13.98 35.02
C LEU A 577 -10.96 15.47 34.62
N PRO A 578 -12.02 15.95 33.94
CA PRO A 578 -12.19 17.36 33.57
C PRO A 578 -12.63 18.22 34.75
N ASP A 579 -12.37 19.53 34.65
CA ASP A 579 -13.11 20.55 35.39
C ASP A 579 -14.46 20.79 34.70
N LEU A 580 -15.51 20.08 35.15
CA LEU A 580 -16.76 19.90 34.42
C LEU A 580 -17.60 21.19 34.35
N PRO A 581 -18.00 21.66 33.15
CA PRO A 581 -18.90 22.81 33.03
C PRO A 581 -20.31 22.54 33.57
N PRO A 582 -21.03 23.56 34.07
CA PRO A 582 -22.40 23.40 34.55
C PRO A 582 -23.33 22.78 33.49
N GLY A 583 -24.05 21.71 33.86
CA GLY A 583 -25.04 21.05 33.00
C GLY A 583 -24.45 20.09 31.95
N VAL A 584 -23.16 19.79 32.01
CA VAL A 584 -22.51 18.79 31.15
C VAL A 584 -22.47 17.46 31.89
N ASP A 585 -23.25 16.48 31.44
CA ASP A 585 -23.35 15.15 32.08
C ASP A 585 -22.63 14.03 31.29
N LEU A 586 -21.64 14.37 30.45
CA LEU A 586 -20.99 13.42 29.53
C LEU A 586 -20.28 12.26 30.24
N LEU A 587 -19.62 12.51 31.36
CA LEU A 587 -19.01 11.43 32.17
C LEU A 587 -20.06 10.45 32.69
N ALA A 588 -21.21 10.95 33.13
CA ALA A 588 -22.32 10.12 33.60
C ALA A 588 -22.99 9.34 32.45
N ALA A 589 -22.89 9.85 31.22
CA ALA A 589 -23.30 9.16 30.00
C ALA A 589 -22.28 8.11 29.51
N GLY A 590 -21.18 7.91 30.24
CA GLY A 590 -20.14 6.92 29.92
C GLY A 590 -19.07 7.41 28.95
N MET A 591 -18.97 8.71 28.71
CA MET A 591 -17.92 9.27 27.84
C MET A 591 -16.58 9.32 28.58
N GLN A 592 -15.52 8.95 27.89
CA GLN A 592 -14.15 9.05 28.32
C GLN A 592 -13.60 10.47 28.05
N PHE A 593 -12.98 11.07 29.06
CA PHE A 593 -12.31 12.36 28.94
C PHE A 593 -10.90 12.22 28.38
N ILE A 594 -10.55 13.04 27.39
CA ILE A 594 -9.23 13.06 26.76
C ILE A 594 -8.42 14.28 27.22
N ALA A 595 -8.97 15.48 27.05
CA ALA A 595 -8.23 16.71 27.32
C ALA A 595 -9.13 17.91 27.62
N GLN A 596 -8.59 18.88 28.36
CA GLN A 596 -9.13 20.24 28.45
C GLN A 596 -8.07 21.27 28.08
N ILE A 597 -8.43 22.25 27.26
CA ILE A 597 -7.50 23.24 26.71
C ILE A 597 -8.04 24.65 26.98
N ASN A 598 -7.29 25.43 27.77
CA ASN A 598 -7.60 26.82 28.03
C ASN A 598 -7.28 27.71 26.81
N CYS A 599 -8.30 28.26 26.17
CA CYS A 599 -8.12 29.10 24.99
C CYS A 599 -7.49 30.46 25.30
N ALA A 600 -7.68 31.00 26.51
CA ALA A 600 -7.08 32.26 26.93
C ALA A 600 -5.55 32.13 27.08
N ASP A 601 -5.08 31.02 27.65
CA ASP A 601 -3.66 30.77 27.90
C ASP A 601 -2.84 30.64 26.60
N ILE A 602 -3.44 30.08 25.54
CA ILE A 602 -2.79 29.94 24.22
C ILE A 602 -3.13 31.07 23.25
N ALA A 603 -3.87 32.09 23.68
CA ALA A 603 -4.30 33.19 22.80
C ALA A 603 -3.11 33.95 22.19
N ALA A 604 -1.97 34.04 22.87
CA ALA A 604 -0.78 34.69 22.29
C ALA A 604 -0.10 33.84 21.20
N LEU A 605 -0.31 32.53 21.20
CA LEU A 605 0.37 31.57 20.33
C LEU A 605 -0.35 31.35 18.99
N GLN A 606 -1.66 31.63 18.93
CA GLN A 606 -2.50 31.37 17.77
C GLN A 606 -3.61 32.41 17.59
N GLY A 607 -4.22 32.45 16.40
CA GLY A 607 -5.33 33.35 16.07
C GLY A 607 -6.65 32.69 15.64
N TYR A 608 -6.70 31.36 15.57
CA TYR A 608 -7.84 30.60 15.03
C TYR A 608 -8.84 30.09 16.07
N LEU A 609 -8.45 29.86 17.33
CA LEU A 609 -9.37 29.47 18.40
C LEU A 609 -10.00 30.70 19.08
N PRO A 610 -11.09 30.52 19.84
CA PRO A 610 -11.58 31.55 20.75
C PRO A 610 -10.47 32.16 21.61
N ARG A 611 -10.64 33.43 21.99
CA ARG A 611 -9.64 34.16 22.80
C ARG A 611 -9.83 33.95 24.31
N ILE A 612 -10.93 33.32 24.71
CA ILE A 612 -11.33 33.05 26.09
C ILE A 612 -12.00 31.66 26.16
N GLY A 613 -12.21 31.15 27.36
CA GLY A 613 -12.91 29.89 27.59
C GLY A 613 -12.00 28.66 27.55
N VAL A 614 -12.61 27.50 27.71
CA VAL A 614 -11.95 26.18 27.76
C VAL A 614 -12.67 25.23 26.81
N LEU A 615 -11.90 24.47 26.04
CA LEU A 615 -12.38 23.35 25.23
C LEU A 615 -12.19 22.05 26.01
N PHE A 616 -13.20 21.18 26.03
CA PHE A 616 -13.15 19.86 26.63
C PHE A 616 -13.41 18.81 25.55
N PHE A 617 -12.58 17.77 25.53
CA PHE A 617 -12.61 16.72 24.51
C PHE A 617 -12.95 15.40 25.15
N PHE A 618 -13.99 14.76 24.62
CA PHE A 618 -14.48 13.46 25.04
C PHE A 618 -14.65 12.54 23.84
N ILE A 619 -14.51 11.25 24.11
CA ILE A 619 -14.86 10.16 23.20
C ILE A 619 -15.72 9.16 23.97
N LYS A 620 -16.42 8.28 23.26
CA LYS A 620 -17.09 7.16 23.90
C LYS A 620 -16.06 6.12 24.37
N ASP A 621 -15.26 5.61 23.45
CA ASP A 621 -14.14 4.70 23.65
C ASP A 621 -13.27 4.67 22.37
N GLN A 622 -12.21 3.86 22.34
CA GLN A 622 -11.32 3.75 21.18
C GLN A 622 -11.92 2.95 20.00
N GLU A 623 -13.03 2.23 20.18
CA GLU A 623 -13.68 1.46 19.13
C GLU A 623 -14.72 2.29 18.37
N GLU A 624 -15.57 3.00 19.09
CA GLU A 624 -16.66 3.80 18.53
C GLU A 624 -16.27 5.28 18.30
N LEU A 625 -15.30 5.80 19.07
CA LEU A 625 -14.86 7.20 19.12
C LEU A 625 -15.98 8.19 19.51
N ASP A 626 -17.06 8.34 18.73
CA ASP A 626 -18.22 9.22 18.95
C ASP A 626 -17.87 10.55 19.69
N PRO A 627 -17.16 11.47 19.02
CA PRO A 627 -16.53 12.60 19.69
C PRO A 627 -17.54 13.63 20.20
N GLN A 628 -17.32 14.13 21.42
CA GLN A 628 -18.01 15.31 21.95
C GLN A 628 -17.00 16.37 22.36
N VAL A 629 -17.13 17.57 21.80
CA VAL A 629 -16.29 18.73 22.13
C VAL A 629 -17.16 19.83 22.73
N VAL A 630 -16.87 20.18 23.98
CA VAL A 630 -17.60 21.23 24.71
C VAL A 630 -16.74 22.47 24.79
N TYR A 631 -17.27 23.60 24.32
CA TYR A 631 -16.67 24.92 24.53
C TYR A 631 -17.43 25.66 25.63
N TYR A 632 -16.70 26.08 26.66
CA TYR A 632 -17.24 26.84 27.79
C TYR A 632 -16.51 28.16 27.95
N ASP A 633 -17.24 29.28 27.88
CA ASP A 633 -16.71 30.63 28.07
C ASP A 633 -17.34 31.42 29.23
N GLY A 634 -18.01 30.71 30.15
CA GLY A 634 -18.46 31.26 31.42
C GLY A 634 -17.33 31.44 32.44
N ASP A 635 -17.70 31.78 33.68
CA ASP A 635 -16.73 31.96 34.76
C ASP A 635 -16.10 30.59 35.13
N LEU A 636 -14.76 30.52 35.13
CA LEU A 636 -14.04 29.30 35.50
C LEU A 636 -14.30 28.87 36.95
N ASN A 637 -14.73 29.79 37.81
CA ASN A 637 -15.12 29.46 39.18
C ASN A 637 -16.39 28.60 39.26
N GLU A 638 -17.25 28.66 38.22
CA GLU A 638 -18.47 27.87 38.12
C GLU A 638 -18.23 26.43 37.64
N LEU A 639 -17.03 26.12 37.13
CA LEU A 639 -16.65 24.74 36.81
C LEU A 639 -16.65 23.90 38.09
N GLN A 640 -17.21 22.70 38.05
CA GLN A 640 -17.01 21.71 39.11
C GLN A 640 -15.59 21.16 39.00
N SER A 641 -14.80 21.19 40.08
CA SER A 641 -13.43 20.68 40.01
C SER A 641 -13.44 19.17 39.79
N ALA A 642 -12.48 18.66 39.02
CA ALA A 642 -12.21 17.23 38.94
C ALA A 642 -12.05 16.55 40.33
N LYS A 643 -11.52 17.27 41.32
CA LYS A 643 -11.34 16.80 42.72
C LYS A 643 -12.67 16.58 43.46
N GLU A 644 -13.73 17.21 42.98
CA GLU A 644 -15.08 17.14 43.55
C GLU A 644 -15.95 16.07 42.85
N LEU A 645 -15.42 15.41 41.81
CA LEU A 645 -16.08 14.32 41.12
C LEU A 645 -15.81 12.99 41.84
N ASP A 646 -16.87 12.29 42.23
CA ASP A 646 -16.79 10.97 42.87
C ASP A 646 -16.69 9.87 41.79
N MET A 647 -15.61 9.91 41.02
CA MET A 647 -15.34 9.00 39.90
C MET A 647 -13.85 8.67 39.84
N GLU A 648 -13.50 7.47 39.35
CA GLU A 648 -12.11 7.12 39.03
C GLU A 648 -11.87 7.31 37.53
N SER A 649 -10.67 7.76 37.17
CA SER A 649 -10.22 7.83 35.77
C SER A 649 -9.26 6.69 35.47
N GLU A 650 -9.34 6.15 34.27
CA GLU A 650 -8.40 5.15 33.75
C GLU A 650 -7.02 5.74 33.47
N PHE A 651 -6.94 7.07 33.30
CA PHE A 651 -5.72 7.77 32.93
C PHE A 651 -5.26 8.72 34.03
N THR A 652 -3.94 8.84 34.17
CA THR A 652 -3.32 9.75 35.13
C THR A 652 -3.40 11.19 34.62
N PRO A 653 -3.84 12.16 35.43
CA PRO A 653 -3.94 13.56 35.00
C PRO A 653 -2.56 14.19 34.87
N PHE A 654 -2.24 14.79 33.72
CA PHE A 654 -1.02 15.60 33.55
C PHE A 654 -1.33 16.99 33.04
N ARG A 655 -0.63 17.98 33.58
CA ARG A 655 -0.62 19.36 33.07
C ARG A 655 0.16 19.43 31.76
N ALA A 656 -0.24 20.34 30.88
CA ALA A 656 0.53 20.63 29.67
C ALA A 656 0.99 22.09 29.59
N ILE A 657 2.17 22.30 29.01
CA ILE A 657 2.65 23.64 28.63
C ILE A 657 2.52 23.83 27.12
N ALA A 658 2.20 25.06 26.71
CA ALA A 658 1.94 25.38 25.32
C ALA A 658 3.06 26.18 24.67
N SER A 659 3.38 25.89 23.41
CA SER A 659 4.28 26.73 22.60
C SER A 659 3.93 26.68 21.11
N SER A 660 4.26 27.73 20.37
CA SER A 660 4.00 27.82 18.92
C SER A 660 5.10 27.11 18.13
N TYR A 661 4.74 26.44 17.04
CA TYR A 661 5.69 25.87 16.08
C TYR A 661 5.10 25.78 14.67
N ALA A 662 5.97 25.53 13.68
CA ALA A 662 5.56 25.22 12.32
C ALA A 662 5.44 23.70 12.14
N SER A 663 4.26 23.22 11.73
CA SER A 663 4.04 21.82 11.40
C SER A 663 3.97 21.67 9.88
N ILE A 664 4.77 20.76 9.32
CA ILE A 664 4.82 20.45 7.89
C ILE A 664 4.00 19.18 7.58
N PRO A 665 3.47 19.02 6.36
CA PRO A 665 2.70 17.85 6.00
C PRO A 665 3.57 16.59 5.92
N SER A 666 3.04 15.46 6.38
CA SER A 666 3.53 14.14 5.96
C SER A 666 2.97 13.83 4.58
N LEU A 667 3.82 13.32 3.68
CA LEU A 667 3.48 13.11 2.28
C LEU A 667 3.32 11.63 1.90
N TYR A 668 3.39 10.75 2.90
CA TYR A 668 3.10 9.32 2.76
C TYR A 668 1.71 9.07 2.12
N ASN A 669 0.73 9.89 2.50
CA ASN A 669 -0.69 9.74 2.13
C ASN A 669 -1.32 11.01 1.55
N ALA A 670 -0.57 12.10 1.42
CA ALA A 670 -1.10 13.42 1.06
C ALA A 670 -0.68 13.90 -0.34
N SER A 671 -0.10 13.01 -1.16
CA SER A 671 0.37 13.33 -2.52
C SER A 671 -0.73 13.89 -3.42
N THR A 672 -1.96 13.39 -3.28
CA THR A 672 -3.11 13.90 -4.04
C THR A 672 -3.56 15.30 -3.61
N LEU A 673 -3.33 15.68 -2.35
CA LEU A 673 -3.65 17.01 -1.82
C LEU A 673 -2.57 18.04 -2.13
N TYR A 674 -1.32 17.61 -2.18
CA TYR A 674 -0.15 18.47 -2.39
C TYR A 674 0.72 17.92 -3.53
N PRO A 675 0.21 17.89 -4.77
CA PRO A 675 0.93 17.32 -5.91
C PRO A 675 2.30 17.98 -6.11
N GLU A 676 2.43 19.27 -5.77
CA GLU A 676 3.68 20.04 -5.82
C GLU A 676 4.76 19.56 -4.83
N LEU A 677 4.39 18.71 -3.87
CA LEU A 677 5.29 18.14 -2.86
C LEU A 677 5.45 16.62 -3.01
N THR A 678 4.86 15.99 -4.02
CA THR A 678 4.81 14.52 -4.14
C THR A 678 6.20 13.86 -4.04
N GLU A 679 7.24 14.45 -4.62
CA GLU A 679 8.60 13.90 -4.59
C GLU A 679 9.17 13.73 -3.18
N LEU A 680 8.70 14.52 -2.21
CA LEU A 680 9.13 14.38 -0.82
C LEU A 680 8.66 13.06 -0.17
N SER A 681 7.70 12.34 -0.76
CA SER A 681 7.33 11.00 -0.28
C SER A 681 8.45 9.96 -0.41
N GLU A 682 9.52 10.29 -1.13
CA GLU A 682 10.73 9.46 -1.23
C GLU A 682 11.91 10.05 -0.42
N MET A 683 11.73 11.21 0.22
CA MET A 683 12.76 11.95 0.96
C MET A 683 12.50 11.93 2.47
N TYR A 684 12.34 10.73 3.03
CA TYR A 684 11.98 10.55 4.44
C TYR A 684 13.02 11.11 5.41
N ASP A 685 14.31 10.85 5.16
CA ASP A 685 15.39 11.31 6.04
C ASP A 685 15.42 12.85 6.09
N GLU A 686 15.33 13.52 4.93
CA GLU A 686 15.40 14.97 4.85
C GLU A 686 14.16 15.65 5.46
N THR A 687 12.98 15.04 5.29
CA THR A 687 11.74 15.55 5.89
C THR A 687 11.72 15.34 7.41
N GLU A 688 12.20 14.21 7.92
CA GLU A 688 12.36 13.96 9.36
C GLU A 688 13.40 14.90 9.99
N GLU A 689 14.54 15.10 9.32
CA GLU A 689 15.56 16.07 9.74
C GLU A 689 14.98 17.49 9.80
N LEU A 690 14.14 17.87 8.83
CA LEU A 690 13.45 19.17 8.84
C LEU A 690 12.46 19.28 10.00
N GLU A 691 11.63 18.27 10.24
CA GLU A 691 10.70 18.26 11.37
C GLU A 691 11.45 18.45 12.69
N ALA A 692 12.48 17.64 12.94
CA ALA A 692 13.31 17.72 14.13
C ALA A 692 14.01 19.09 14.27
N ALA A 693 14.44 19.70 13.16
CA ALA A 693 15.07 21.01 13.14
C ALA A 693 14.09 22.17 13.39
N LEU A 694 12.80 22.00 13.09
CA LEU A 694 11.75 22.94 13.42
C LEU A 694 11.35 22.82 14.90
N ARG A 695 11.18 21.59 15.39
CA ARG A 695 10.89 21.27 16.79
C ARG A 695 10.92 19.74 17.03
N GLU A 696 11.38 19.32 18.22
CA GLU A 696 11.16 17.94 18.70
C GLU A 696 9.67 17.61 18.82
N LYS A 697 9.24 16.46 18.28
CA LYS A 697 7.83 16.05 18.15
C LYS A 697 7.08 16.24 19.49
N PRO A 698 6.04 17.10 19.54
CA PRO A 698 5.35 17.37 20.79
C PRO A 698 4.45 16.19 21.19
N ALA A 699 4.22 16.04 22.49
CA ALA A 699 3.36 14.99 23.04
C ALA A 699 1.94 15.08 22.45
N HIS A 700 1.37 16.28 22.44
CA HIS A 700 0.07 16.59 21.84
C HIS A 700 0.16 17.92 21.08
N SER A 701 -0.81 18.21 20.23
CA SER A 701 -0.80 19.45 19.45
C SER A 701 -2.17 19.88 18.93
N MET A 702 -2.28 21.14 18.53
CA MET A 702 -3.44 21.70 17.83
C MET A 702 -3.02 22.29 16.49
N ASN A 703 -3.87 22.18 15.47
CA ASN A 703 -3.63 22.64 14.10
C ASN A 703 -2.31 22.10 13.52
N SER A 704 -1.90 20.90 13.90
CA SER A 704 -0.75 20.20 13.32
C SER A 704 -1.20 19.23 12.24
N TYR A 705 -0.26 18.71 11.46
CA TYR A 705 -0.48 17.48 10.71
C TYR A 705 -0.46 16.26 11.66
N VAL A 706 -1.07 15.17 11.19
CA VAL A 706 -1.08 13.85 11.84
C VAL A 706 -0.48 12.89 10.83
N PHE A 707 0.47 12.07 11.25
CA PHE A 707 0.98 10.99 10.39
C PHE A 707 -0.09 9.90 10.29
N LYS A 708 -0.35 9.42 9.07
CA LYS A 708 -1.38 8.43 8.75
C LYS A 708 -0.85 7.56 7.61
N GLN A 709 -0.98 6.23 7.73
CA GLN A 709 -0.69 5.32 6.61
C GLN A 709 -1.79 5.34 5.54
N HIS A 710 -3.02 5.65 5.94
CA HIS A 710 -4.19 5.78 5.06
C HIS A 710 -4.53 7.25 4.83
N ASP A 711 -5.76 7.58 4.45
CA ASP A 711 -6.20 8.95 4.19
C ASP A 711 -5.85 9.94 5.31
N THR A 712 -5.55 11.19 4.92
CA THR A 712 -5.32 12.28 5.88
C THR A 712 -6.57 12.54 6.74
N PRO A 713 -6.44 13.06 7.97
CA PRO A 713 -7.60 13.38 8.81
C PRO A 713 -8.64 14.29 8.12
N GLU A 714 -8.18 15.21 7.28
CA GLU A 714 -9.05 16.10 6.51
C GLU A 714 -9.84 15.35 5.45
N MET A 715 -9.23 14.38 4.78
CA MET A 715 -9.89 13.55 3.78
C MET A 715 -10.92 12.62 4.43
N GLU A 716 -10.58 12.02 5.57
CA GLU A 716 -11.53 11.21 6.34
C GLU A 716 -12.74 12.05 6.81
N ALA A 717 -12.49 13.30 7.25
CA ALA A 717 -13.57 14.22 7.60
C ALA A 717 -14.42 14.60 6.38
N VAL A 718 -13.82 14.75 5.20
CA VAL A 718 -14.54 14.97 3.93
C VAL A 718 -15.40 13.77 3.55
N ASP A 719 -14.94 12.54 3.75
CA ASP A 719 -15.77 11.37 3.47
C ASP A 719 -16.91 11.21 4.48
N ALA A 720 -16.68 11.54 5.75
CA ALA A 720 -17.71 11.46 6.78
C ALA A 720 -18.74 12.61 6.71
N LYS A 721 -18.30 13.82 6.37
CA LYS A 721 -19.08 15.06 6.54
C LYS A 721 -19.21 15.90 5.26
N ARG A 722 -18.53 15.54 4.17
CA ARG A 722 -18.48 16.26 2.87
C ARG A 722 -17.72 17.58 2.96
N GLY A 723 -17.66 18.32 1.86
CA GLY A 723 -16.89 19.56 1.73
C GLY A 723 -15.54 19.34 1.05
N LYS A 724 -14.61 20.27 1.28
CA LYS A 724 -13.27 20.20 0.68
C LYS A 724 -12.21 20.00 1.76
N PRO A 725 -11.14 19.23 1.50
CA PRO A 725 -10.11 18.95 2.50
C PRO A 725 -9.49 20.21 3.09
N GLU A 726 -9.29 21.26 2.28
CA GLU A 726 -8.72 22.53 2.74
C GLU A 726 -9.63 23.31 3.70
N ASP A 727 -10.92 22.98 3.78
CA ASP A 727 -11.87 23.63 4.68
C ASP A 727 -11.88 22.97 6.08
N TRP A 728 -11.21 21.83 6.23
CA TRP A 728 -11.07 21.08 7.48
C TRP A 728 -9.71 21.32 8.13
N MET A 729 -9.64 21.18 9.46
CA MET A 729 -8.39 21.26 10.22
C MET A 729 -8.40 20.34 11.44
N VAL A 730 -7.24 19.80 11.81
CA VAL A 730 -7.04 19.01 13.04
C VAL A 730 -7.10 19.94 14.26
N LEU A 731 -8.25 19.95 14.95
CA LEU A 731 -8.51 20.75 16.15
C LEU A 731 -7.60 20.32 17.29
N LEU A 732 -7.50 19.02 17.55
CA LEU A 732 -6.61 18.44 18.56
C LEU A 732 -6.04 17.13 18.04
N ARG A 733 -4.74 16.93 18.26
CA ARG A 733 -4.01 15.68 18.11
C ARG A 733 -3.50 15.26 19.49
N ALA A 734 -3.94 14.11 19.98
CA ALA A 734 -3.48 13.52 21.24
C ALA A 734 -2.78 12.19 20.96
N SER A 735 -1.45 12.17 21.06
CA SER A 735 -0.66 10.95 20.90
C SER A 735 -0.72 10.05 22.15
N SER A 736 -0.37 8.78 21.96
CA SER A 736 0.00 7.89 23.07
C SER A 736 1.11 8.55 23.90
N ASP A 737 0.90 8.63 25.21
CA ASP A 737 1.79 9.28 26.17
C ASP A 737 1.89 8.43 27.43
N ARG A 738 3.10 7.93 27.70
CA ARG A 738 3.38 7.08 28.86
C ARG A 738 3.14 7.80 30.19
N LYS A 739 3.21 9.14 30.24
CA LYS A 739 2.97 9.91 31.47
C LYS A 739 1.51 9.82 31.89
N THR A 740 0.59 10.10 30.98
CA THR A 740 -0.86 10.00 31.24
C THR A 740 -1.35 8.56 31.28
N GLY A 741 -0.60 7.62 30.71
CA GLY A 741 -1.03 6.24 30.49
C GLY A 741 -1.84 6.07 29.20
N PHE A 742 -1.86 7.07 28.32
CA PHE A 742 -2.50 6.96 27.01
C PHE A 742 -1.77 5.94 26.14
N CYS A 743 -2.53 4.97 25.64
CA CYS A 743 -2.11 3.98 24.67
C CYS A 743 -3.25 3.81 23.66
N PHE A 744 -3.12 4.46 22.50
CA PHE A 744 -4.10 4.40 21.42
C PHE A 744 -3.64 3.35 20.41
N GLY A 745 -4.27 2.17 20.39
CA GLY A 745 -3.77 1.03 19.61
C GLY A 745 -2.33 0.65 19.98
N ASP A 746 -1.50 0.42 18.95
CA ASP A 746 -0.06 0.17 19.08
C ASP A 746 0.72 1.49 19.00
N ALA A 747 0.72 2.24 20.11
CA ALA A 747 1.43 3.52 20.28
C ALA A 747 1.04 4.61 19.27
N GLY A 748 -0.22 4.62 18.86
CA GLY A 748 -0.81 5.53 17.90
C GLY A 748 -1.30 6.86 18.47
N GLU A 749 -2.22 7.51 17.76
CA GLU A 749 -2.69 8.87 18.05
C GLU A 749 -4.19 9.01 17.75
N ILE A 750 -4.92 9.76 18.60
CA ILE A 750 -6.30 10.17 18.34
C ILE A 750 -6.34 11.63 17.90
N TYR A 751 -7.23 11.97 16.97
CA TYR A 751 -7.37 13.32 16.45
C TYR A 751 -8.82 13.75 16.27
N PHE A 752 -9.08 15.03 16.49
CA PHE A 752 -10.37 15.68 16.31
C PHE A 752 -10.25 16.68 15.18
N VAL A 753 -11.17 16.65 14.22
CA VAL A 753 -11.15 17.48 13.01
C VAL A 753 -12.42 18.33 12.96
N ILE A 754 -12.27 19.62 12.68
CA ILE A 754 -13.37 20.58 12.60
C ILE A 754 -13.34 21.35 11.28
N HIS A 755 -14.52 21.66 10.75
CA HIS A 755 -14.65 22.56 9.62
C HIS A 755 -14.37 24.01 10.07
N LYS A 756 -13.50 24.72 9.37
CA LYS A 756 -13.02 26.06 9.76
C LYS A 756 -14.15 27.09 9.94
N SER A 757 -15.23 26.98 9.16
CA SER A 757 -16.40 27.86 9.34
C SER A 757 -17.17 27.64 10.64
N ASP A 758 -17.15 26.42 11.16
CA ASP A 758 -17.86 26.10 12.41
C ASP A 758 -17.01 26.53 13.60
N LEU A 759 -15.68 26.42 13.47
CA LEU A 759 -14.75 27.05 14.42
C LEU A 759 -14.98 28.57 14.53
N GLU A 760 -15.15 29.29 13.41
CA GLU A 760 -15.43 30.74 13.41
C GLU A 760 -16.76 31.07 14.13
N LYS A 761 -17.75 30.18 14.04
CA LYS A 761 -19.03 30.31 14.76
C LYS A 761 -18.97 29.81 16.21
N LYS A 762 -17.86 29.17 16.62
CA LYS A 762 -17.72 28.43 17.87
C LYS A 762 -18.74 27.29 18.00
N ASP A 763 -19.09 26.67 16.89
CA ASP A 763 -19.95 25.50 16.84
C ASP A 763 -19.08 24.23 16.81
N PHE A 764 -19.09 23.49 17.91
CA PHE A 764 -18.32 22.26 18.08
C PHE A 764 -19.20 21.00 18.00
N SER A 765 -20.41 21.11 17.43
CA SER A 765 -21.35 19.99 17.29
C SER A 765 -21.04 19.03 16.13
N ASN A 766 -20.22 19.46 15.17
CA ASN A 766 -19.90 18.70 13.94
C ASN A 766 -18.42 18.32 13.86
N ILE A 767 -17.93 17.63 14.88
CA ILE A 767 -16.55 17.13 14.92
C ILE A 767 -16.48 15.76 14.24
N TYR A 768 -15.43 15.57 13.45
CA TYR A 768 -14.97 14.25 13.04
C TYR A 768 -13.84 13.81 13.99
N CYS A 769 -13.76 12.52 14.31
CA CYS A 769 -12.67 11.99 15.10
C CYS A 769 -12.20 10.68 14.48
N GLY A 770 -10.89 10.49 14.45
CA GLY A 770 -10.25 9.28 13.97
C GLY A 770 -9.11 8.88 14.90
N LEU A 771 -8.67 7.63 14.73
CA LEU A 771 -7.55 7.04 15.43
C LEU A 771 -6.59 6.45 14.40
N GLU A 772 -5.30 6.69 14.58
CA GLU A 772 -4.23 6.02 13.87
C GLU A 772 -3.50 5.08 14.81
N SER A 773 -3.16 3.89 14.32
CA SER A 773 -2.31 2.89 14.99
C SER A 773 -1.44 2.19 13.96
N SER A 774 -0.27 1.70 14.39
CA SER A 774 0.56 0.80 13.56
C SER A 774 -0.10 -0.55 13.32
#